data_AF-A0A8H6ZQG1-F1
#
_entry.id   AF-A0A8H6ZQG1-F1
#
_cell.length_a   1.000
_cell.length_b   1.000
_cell.length_c   1.000
_cell.angle_alpha   90.00
_cell.angle_beta   90.00
_cell.angle_gamma   90.00
#
_symmetry.space_group_name_H-M   'P 1'
#
loop_
_entity.id
_entity.type
_entity.pdbx_description
1 polymer ?
#
loop_
_entity_poly.entity_id
_entity_poly.type
_entity_poly.pdbx_seq_one_letter_code
_entity_poly.pdbx_strand_id
1 'polypeptide(L)'
;MALKFETMYQNLYDDLNDPGCILYRTRLLKDLKSAALKPFMAAQPIGASAEYSKDGYLSTLALVTKILEGSPEAKGKWGCLIVEFPASGGRKGDRPDSPNSQDDSLLQKMFQQQTSNIYAFDIAPLAMSLFGDHNLRISNGIDIQSAFPKIVDRNPLKIIHDIVDSRFRVFDENIKSVFRHSNVSDDSANMHNDLILRAWISRTIVDIESASTTFDKVPKVNLANFPDATLHFLMKREKDALRLEQQKPSQTNHRFQNTRDGKGNYIARASTYKGKFQRGQEIEVTITTGSGANYVLTGTTARVDGQSARMVTDESLNSRNITNIVSVGRDEPTLAQRQRANTLLRILQGEVGLIDNNPWIQNIFFYNGSALVWPPDWHPPSSKQAPSNCNLDRLNLNPSQNTAIQAMLSTSSKDHIVIIQGPPGTGKTSVIANYVKTAIHSGYRGLWLVAQSNVAVKNIAEKLISYEFTDFRLLVSREFRYEWHEHLYQKIQPHVIQSDEFTEYLGVRLKGVQVILCTLSMLSNKHISRFTSSVPLQTLVVDEASQIEVGDYVSTFAKSLVCVKFVSLVMTNNEEIESLQSIFEVSHLREKTYLLDTQYRMPPQAGDFISAAVYDNLLKSNPLHPISGDTSSCAFIHVDGRESFSNKSFQNDAEMKLVLKLASQLEEKRLSYRIVTPYESQRNLIETKMQENEMQWEDKCFNVDSFQGNEDDYIIISLVRTSELGFLKSLRRTNVMLTRFRRKMYIVTLKEFIKKAGASCLVGRLVEHMGEEAWLTEKDVELGNI
;
A
#
# COMPACT_ATOMS: atom_id res chain seq x y z
N MET A 1 12.40 -40.48 25.07
CA MET A 1 11.68 -39.28 24.60
C MET A 1 12.62 -38.11 24.27
N ALA A 2 13.95 -38.30 24.27
CA ALA A 2 14.96 -37.24 24.20
C ALA A 2 15.71 -37.08 22.86
N LEU A 3 15.49 -37.94 21.85
CA LEU A 3 16.26 -37.92 20.58
C LEU A 3 15.53 -37.25 19.39
N LYS A 4 14.28 -36.80 19.52
CA LYS A 4 13.45 -36.38 18.36
C LYS A 4 13.67 -34.94 17.89
N PHE A 5 14.50 -34.16 18.59
CA PHE A 5 14.75 -32.75 18.26
C PHE A 5 16.11 -32.50 17.57
N GLU A 6 17.01 -33.49 17.46
CA GLU A 6 18.40 -33.23 17.02
C GLU A 6 18.59 -32.97 15.51
N THR A 7 17.59 -33.24 14.67
CA THR A 7 17.70 -33.01 13.22
C THR A 7 16.43 -32.39 12.65
N MET A 8 16.25 -31.08 12.87
CA MET A 8 15.09 -30.28 12.44
C MET A 8 14.90 -30.17 10.89
N TYR A 9 15.42 -31.12 10.10
CA TYR A 9 15.16 -31.18 8.66
C TYR A 9 15.30 -32.55 7.98
N GLN A 10 15.95 -33.53 8.61
CA GLN A 10 16.18 -34.83 7.93
C GLN A 10 14.97 -35.75 8.04
N ASN A 11 14.14 -35.60 9.08
CA ASN A 11 13.15 -36.61 9.39
C ASN A 11 11.77 -36.37 8.81
N LEU A 12 11.29 -35.19 8.37
CA LEU A 12 9.89 -35.12 7.89
C LEU A 12 9.70 -35.62 6.45
N TYR A 13 10.70 -35.46 5.58
CA TYR A 13 10.68 -36.02 4.22
C TYR A 13 10.85 -37.55 4.25
N ASP A 14 11.68 -38.04 5.18
CA ASP A 14 11.81 -39.47 5.48
C ASP A 14 10.62 -40.00 6.33
N ASP A 15 9.97 -39.16 7.17
CA ASP A 15 8.86 -39.55 8.07
C ASP A 15 7.46 -39.49 7.43
N LEU A 16 7.27 -38.65 6.40
CA LEU A 16 6.10 -38.79 5.51
C LEU A 16 6.16 -40.11 4.72
N ASN A 17 7.35 -40.70 4.60
CA ASN A 17 7.59 -42.07 4.16
C ASN A 17 7.83 -43.06 5.34
N ASP A 18 7.87 -42.61 6.59
CA ASP A 18 7.95 -43.46 7.79
C ASP A 18 6.54 -43.99 8.09
N PRO A 19 6.40 -45.28 8.41
CA PRO A 19 5.15 -45.82 8.96
C PRO A 19 4.62 -45.05 10.20
N GLY A 20 5.41 -44.14 10.81
CA GLY A 20 5.11 -43.27 11.95
C GLY A 20 4.17 -42.07 11.75
N CYS A 21 3.77 -41.70 10.54
CA CYS A 21 2.88 -40.57 10.27
C CYS A 21 1.55 -41.05 9.65
N ILE A 22 0.40 -40.55 10.13
CA ILE A 22 -0.91 -40.83 9.53
C ILE A 22 -1.42 -39.58 8.85
N LEU A 23 -1.34 -39.57 7.52
CA LEU A 23 -1.79 -38.47 6.67
C LEU A 23 -3.25 -38.69 6.22
N TYR A 24 -4.09 -37.73 6.56
CA TYR A 24 -5.45 -37.59 6.06
C TYR A 24 -5.49 -36.44 5.05
N ARG A 25 -5.88 -36.72 3.81
CA ARG A 25 -6.03 -35.69 2.76
C ARG A 25 -7.47 -35.68 2.26
N THR A 26 -8.05 -34.50 2.18
CA THR A 26 -9.39 -34.28 1.65
C THR A 26 -9.45 -33.04 0.77
N ARG A 27 -10.26 -33.10 -0.30
CA ARG A 27 -10.46 -32.01 -1.26
C ARG A 27 -11.73 -31.19 -1.02
N LEU A 28 -12.65 -31.71 -0.21
CA LEU A 28 -13.91 -31.06 0.09
C LEU A 28 -14.23 -31.28 1.57
N LEU A 29 -14.76 -30.25 2.23
CA LEU A 29 -15.16 -30.30 3.64
C LEU A 29 -16.15 -31.46 3.92
N LYS A 30 -17.07 -31.69 2.98
CA LYS A 30 -18.05 -32.80 3.00
C LYS A 30 -17.44 -34.20 2.88
N ASP A 31 -16.17 -34.34 2.49
CA ASP A 31 -15.52 -35.64 2.35
C ASP A 31 -14.71 -36.02 3.61
N LEU A 32 -14.71 -35.16 4.66
CA LEU A 32 -14.06 -35.47 5.93
C LEU A 32 -14.84 -36.54 6.72
N LYS A 33 -14.31 -37.75 6.74
CA LYS A 33 -14.81 -38.80 7.62
C LYS A 33 -14.53 -38.48 9.09
N SER A 34 -15.50 -38.74 9.98
CA SER A 34 -15.37 -38.57 11.43
C SER A 34 -14.13 -39.25 12.04
N ALA A 35 -13.69 -40.38 11.48
CA ALA A 35 -12.48 -41.08 11.89
C ALA A 35 -11.19 -40.27 11.69
N ALA A 36 -11.12 -39.42 10.66
CA ALA A 36 -9.96 -38.58 10.37
C ALA A 36 -9.86 -37.37 11.32
N LEU A 37 -11.00 -36.87 11.80
CA LEU A 37 -11.06 -35.74 12.74
C LEU A 37 -10.87 -36.18 14.19
N LYS A 38 -11.10 -37.46 14.52
CA LYS A 38 -11.03 -37.97 15.90
C LYS A 38 -9.75 -37.56 16.66
N PRO A 39 -8.53 -37.60 16.09
CA PRO A 39 -7.33 -37.14 16.77
C PRO A 39 -7.33 -35.65 17.11
N PHE A 40 -7.98 -34.83 16.27
CA PHE A 40 -8.05 -33.37 16.39
C PHE A 40 -9.18 -32.89 17.29
N MET A 41 -10.17 -33.75 17.56
CA MET A 41 -11.26 -33.49 18.51
C MET A 41 -10.87 -33.80 19.97
N ALA A 42 -9.72 -34.44 20.20
CA ALA A 42 -9.20 -34.68 21.55
C ALA A 42 -8.64 -33.38 22.14
N ALA A 43 -8.77 -33.21 23.47
CA ALA A 43 -8.28 -32.05 24.22
C ALA A 43 -6.73 -31.98 24.25
N GLN A 44 -6.13 -31.62 23.12
CA GLN A 44 -4.69 -31.58 22.91
C GLN A 44 -4.29 -30.37 22.06
N PRO A 45 -3.04 -29.90 22.17
CA PRO A 45 -2.53 -28.87 21.28
C PRO A 45 -2.62 -29.31 19.81
N ILE A 46 -3.01 -28.39 18.93
CA ILE A 46 -3.03 -28.59 17.47
C ILE A 46 -2.13 -27.53 16.86
N GLY A 47 -1.20 -27.91 15.98
CA GLY A 47 -0.47 -26.97 15.16
C GLY A 47 -1.17 -26.75 13.83
N ALA A 48 -1.19 -25.52 13.34
CA ALA A 48 -1.89 -25.14 12.12
C ALA A 48 -1.01 -24.28 11.21
N SER A 49 -1.20 -24.43 9.89
CA SER A 49 -0.62 -23.57 8.87
C SER A 49 -1.53 -23.51 7.65
N ALA A 50 -1.55 -22.38 6.95
CA ALA A 50 -2.39 -22.18 5.78
C ALA A 50 -1.64 -21.62 4.58
N GLU A 51 -2.22 -21.86 3.41
CA GLU A 51 -1.82 -21.30 2.13
C GLU A 51 -3.03 -20.65 1.46
N TYR A 52 -2.73 -19.67 0.60
CA TYR A 52 -3.73 -18.80 0.01
C TYR A 52 -3.53 -18.69 -1.50
N SER A 53 -4.64 -18.58 -2.23
CA SER A 53 -4.65 -18.37 -3.67
C SER A 53 -4.12 -16.99 -4.05
N LYS A 54 -3.85 -16.78 -5.35
CA LYS A 54 -3.47 -15.46 -5.90
C LYS A 54 -4.49 -14.36 -5.62
N ASP A 55 -5.75 -14.74 -5.40
CA ASP A 55 -6.85 -13.82 -5.10
C ASP A 55 -7.07 -13.62 -3.59
N GLY A 56 -6.22 -14.22 -2.74
CA GLY A 56 -6.28 -14.08 -1.28
C GLY A 56 -7.35 -14.92 -0.61
N TYR A 57 -7.77 -16.04 -1.21
CA TYR A 57 -8.68 -17.01 -0.57
C TYR A 57 -7.89 -18.15 0.05
N LEU A 58 -8.36 -18.70 1.16
CA LEU A 58 -7.80 -19.91 1.76
C LEU A 58 -7.84 -21.06 0.74
N SER A 59 -6.67 -21.53 0.31
CA SER A 59 -6.57 -22.63 -0.64
C SER A 59 -6.30 -23.96 0.05
N THR A 60 -5.48 -23.95 1.09
CA THR A 60 -5.08 -25.17 1.79
C THR A 60 -4.86 -24.89 3.27
N LEU A 61 -5.32 -25.79 4.13
CA LEU A 61 -5.08 -25.79 5.56
C LEU A 61 -4.42 -27.11 5.98
N ALA A 62 -3.29 -27.03 6.67
CA ALA A 62 -2.67 -28.16 7.35
C ALA A 62 -2.87 -28.07 8.86
N LEU A 63 -3.25 -29.19 9.47
CA LEU A 63 -3.38 -29.37 10.91
C LEU A 63 -2.54 -30.57 11.36
N VAL A 64 -1.83 -30.42 12.47
CA VAL A 64 -0.98 -31.49 13.03
C VAL A 64 -1.22 -31.63 14.53
N THR A 65 -1.41 -32.87 14.98
CA THR A 65 -1.54 -33.22 16.41
C THR A 65 -0.92 -34.59 16.70
N LYS A 66 -0.81 -34.95 17.98
CA LYS A 66 -0.28 -36.25 18.42
C LYS A 66 -1.43 -37.22 18.71
N ILE A 67 -1.35 -38.44 18.18
CA ILE A 67 -2.37 -39.45 18.38
C ILE A 67 -2.13 -40.13 19.72
N LEU A 68 -2.99 -39.88 20.73
CA LEU A 68 -2.86 -40.50 22.06
C LEU A 68 -3.77 -41.72 22.25
N GLU A 69 -4.83 -41.83 21.48
CA GLU A 69 -5.84 -42.90 21.55
C GLU A 69 -6.11 -43.46 20.16
N GLY A 70 -6.24 -44.79 20.04
CA GLY A 70 -6.38 -45.48 18.74
C GLY A 70 -5.80 -46.88 18.78
N SER A 71 -5.60 -47.48 17.60
CA SER A 71 -4.91 -48.77 17.50
C SER A 71 -3.49 -48.66 18.09
N PRO A 72 -2.91 -49.77 18.61
CA PRO A 72 -1.53 -49.79 19.09
C PRO A 72 -0.53 -49.28 18.05
N GLU A 73 -0.84 -49.48 16.77
CA GLU A 73 -0.06 -49.02 15.63
C GLU A 73 -0.19 -47.51 15.37
N ALA A 74 -1.27 -46.84 15.79
CA ALA A 74 -1.48 -45.40 15.60
C ALA A 74 -1.08 -44.56 16.82
N LYS A 75 -1.08 -45.15 18.01
CA LYS A 75 -0.78 -44.46 19.26
C LYS A 75 0.67 -43.99 19.32
N GLY A 76 0.88 -42.71 19.63
CA GLY A 76 2.19 -42.05 19.71
C GLY A 76 2.70 -41.46 18.39
N LYS A 77 1.98 -41.70 17.28
CA LYS A 77 2.26 -41.16 15.93
C LYS A 77 1.72 -39.75 15.75
N TRP A 78 2.18 -39.06 14.70
CA TRP A 78 1.64 -37.77 14.29
C TRP A 78 0.41 -37.97 13.40
N GLY A 79 -0.68 -37.28 13.74
CA GLY A 79 -1.85 -37.15 12.88
C GLY A 79 -1.73 -35.86 12.08
N CYS A 80 -1.67 -35.98 10.77
CA CYS A 80 -1.54 -34.86 9.84
C CYS A 80 -2.81 -34.79 8.98
N LEU A 81 -3.47 -33.64 8.94
CA LEU A 81 -4.67 -33.42 8.15
C LEU A 81 -4.42 -32.27 7.18
N ILE A 82 -4.57 -32.53 5.88
CA ILE A 82 -4.64 -31.50 4.84
C ILE A 82 -6.07 -31.37 4.36
N VAL A 83 -6.58 -30.15 4.40
CA VAL A 83 -7.84 -29.74 3.79
C VAL A 83 -7.53 -28.80 2.64
N GLU A 84 -7.81 -29.26 1.42
CA GLU A 84 -7.79 -28.42 0.22
C GLU A 84 -9.18 -27.80 0.01
N PHE A 85 -9.21 -26.52 -0.31
CA PHE A 85 -10.42 -25.78 -0.64
C PHE A 85 -10.46 -25.50 -2.15
N PRO A 86 -11.61 -25.69 -2.82
CA PRO A 86 -11.71 -25.47 -4.26
C PRO A 86 -11.43 -24.00 -4.61
N ALA A 87 -10.70 -23.78 -5.69
CA ALA A 87 -10.40 -22.44 -6.18
C ALA A 87 -11.69 -21.68 -6.52
N SER A 88 -11.90 -20.53 -5.89
CA SER A 88 -13.07 -19.67 -6.08
C SER A 88 -13.01 -18.96 -7.44
N GLY A 89 -13.27 -19.70 -8.51
CA GLY A 89 -13.44 -19.22 -9.90
C GLY A 89 -14.47 -20.01 -10.71
N GLY A 90 -15.11 -21.02 -10.12
CA GLY A 90 -16.21 -21.76 -10.73
C GLY A 90 -17.47 -20.92 -10.89
N ARG A 91 -18.31 -21.27 -11.88
CA ARG A 91 -19.62 -20.63 -12.16
C ARG A 91 -20.43 -20.51 -10.86
N LYS A 92 -21.33 -19.52 -10.76
CA LYS A 92 -22.24 -19.22 -9.63
C LYS A 92 -22.94 -20.43 -8.94
N GLY A 93 -22.90 -21.64 -9.50
CA GLY A 93 -23.42 -22.87 -8.91
C GLY A 93 -22.42 -23.75 -8.14
N ASP A 94 -21.14 -23.37 -8.03
CA ASP A 94 -20.13 -24.10 -7.22
C ASP A 94 -19.85 -23.45 -5.84
N ARG A 95 -20.57 -22.39 -5.49
CA ARG A 95 -20.61 -21.93 -4.10
C ARG A 95 -21.38 -22.99 -3.30
N PRO A 96 -20.92 -23.40 -2.11
CA PRO A 96 -21.67 -24.34 -1.31
C PRO A 96 -23.07 -23.77 -1.04
N ASP A 97 -24.08 -24.43 -1.63
CA ASP A 97 -25.48 -24.16 -1.34
C ASP A 97 -25.74 -24.50 0.13
N SER A 98 -25.94 -23.48 0.95
CA SER A 98 -26.40 -23.54 2.35
C SER A 98 -25.50 -24.29 3.36
N PRO A 99 -25.40 -23.82 4.62
CA PRO A 99 -24.49 -24.36 5.64
C PRO A 99 -25.02 -25.64 6.34
N ASN A 100 -25.66 -26.55 5.61
CA ASN A 100 -26.40 -27.68 6.19
C ASN A 100 -25.88 -29.07 5.76
N SER A 101 -24.56 -29.24 5.66
CA SER A 101 -23.96 -30.59 5.66
C SER A 101 -23.58 -31.00 7.09
N GLN A 102 -23.81 -32.27 7.49
CA GLN A 102 -23.43 -32.76 8.82
C GLN A 102 -21.92 -32.63 9.12
N ASP A 103 -21.09 -32.53 8.08
CA ASP A 103 -19.63 -32.56 8.17
C ASP A 103 -18.99 -31.17 8.37
N ASP A 104 -19.61 -30.10 7.85
CA ASP A 104 -19.26 -28.72 8.24
C ASP A 104 -19.45 -28.54 9.76
N SER A 105 -20.41 -29.25 10.37
CA SER A 105 -20.61 -29.24 11.82
C SER A 105 -19.45 -29.82 12.62
N LEU A 106 -18.65 -30.74 12.06
CA LEU A 106 -17.55 -31.39 12.79
C LEU A 106 -16.30 -30.53 12.83
N LEU A 107 -15.90 -29.93 11.71
CA LEU A 107 -14.80 -28.95 11.69
C LEU A 107 -15.17 -27.68 12.45
N GLN A 108 -16.43 -27.24 12.33
CA GLN A 108 -16.94 -26.14 13.14
C GLN A 108 -16.86 -26.48 14.63
N LYS A 109 -17.27 -27.69 15.05
CA LYS A 109 -17.07 -28.16 16.42
C LYS A 109 -15.58 -28.18 16.81
N MET A 110 -14.67 -28.66 15.96
CA MET A 110 -13.23 -28.67 16.27
C MET A 110 -12.68 -27.27 16.56
N PHE A 111 -13.03 -26.28 15.72
CA PHE A 111 -12.54 -24.91 15.88
C PHE A 111 -13.25 -24.12 17.00
N GLN A 112 -14.51 -24.48 17.31
CA GLN A 112 -15.33 -23.83 18.33
C GLN A 112 -15.24 -24.49 19.72
N GLN A 113 -14.88 -25.77 19.79
CA GLN A 113 -14.71 -26.48 21.05
C GLN A 113 -13.50 -25.89 21.79
N GLN A 114 -13.75 -25.39 23.01
CA GLN A 114 -12.72 -24.78 23.85
C GLN A 114 -11.74 -25.81 24.46
N THR A 115 -11.75 -27.06 23.99
CA THR A 115 -10.98 -28.17 24.56
C THR A 115 -9.52 -28.18 24.13
N SER A 116 -9.22 -27.61 22.96
CA SER A 116 -7.88 -27.65 22.35
C SER A 116 -7.40 -26.26 21.97
N ASN A 117 -6.12 -25.97 22.24
CA ASN A 117 -5.46 -24.76 21.76
C ASN A 117 -4.91 -25.01 20.35
N ILE A 118 -5.11 -24.04 19.46
CA ILE A 118 -4.65 -24.08 18.06
C ILE A 118 -3.49 -23.11 17.91
N TYR A 119 -2.30 -23.62 17.63
CA TYR A 119 -1.06 -22.86 17.54
C TYR A 119 -0.69 -22.64 16.08
N ALA A 120 -0.43 -21.39 15.71
CA ALA A 120 0.07 -21.03 14.39
C ALA A 120 1.04 -19.84 14.51
N PHE A 121 1.97 -19.72 13.57
CA PHE A 121 2.79 -18.51 13.46
C PHE A 121 1.95 -17.28 13.06
N ASP A 122 0.92 -17.45 12.23
CA ASP A 122 0.04 -16.36 11.80
C ASP A 122 -1.43 -16.74 11.99
N ILE A 123 -1.88 -16.72 13.25
CA ILE A 123 -3.23 -17.18 13.59
C ILE A 123 -4.33 -16.21 13.16
N ALA A 124 -4.07 -14.90 13.13
CA ALA A 124 -5.08 -13.89 12.79
C ALA A 124 -5.52 -13.95 11.32
N PRO A 125 -4.60 -13.97 10.33
CA PRO A 125 -4.96 -14.16 8.92
C PRO A 125 -5.72 -15.48 8.69
N LEU A 126 -5.26 -16.57 9.33
CA LEU A 126 -5.92 -17.86 9.28
C LEU A 126 -7.36 -17.79 9.82
N ALA A 127 -7.55 -17.20 11.00
CA ALA A 127 -8.86 -17.10 11.63
C ALA A 127 -9.83 -16.25 10.79
N MET A 128 -9.36 -15.13 10.22
CA MET A 128 -10.18 -14.30 9.33
C MET A 128 -10.54 -15.00 8.03
N SER A 129 -9.62 -15.77 7.44
CA SER A 129 -9.88 -16.52 6.21
C SER A 129 -10.85 -17.67 6.44
N LEU A 130 -10.70 -18.41 7.54
CA LEU A 130 -11.65 -19.45 7.95
C LEU A 130 -13.07 -18.90 8.14
N PHE A 131 -13.20 -17.72 8.75
CA PHE A 131 -14.49 -17.05 8.91
C PHE A 131 -15.04 -16.54 7.56
N GLY A 132 -14.20 -15.84 6.79
CA GLY A 132 -14.62 -15.17 5.56
C GLY A 132 -14.96 -16.12 4.41
N ASP A 133 -14.19 -17.19 4.27
CA ASP A 133 -14.32 -18.12 3.15
C ASP A 133 -15.22 -19.32 3.50
N HIS A 134 -15.30 -19.70 4.78
CA HIS A 134 -15.98 -20.92 5.23
C HIS A 134 -16.90 -20.76 6.46
N ASN A 135 -17.07 -19.55 7.00
CA ASN A 135 -17.86 -19.28 8.22
C ASN A 135 -17.42 -20.11 9.45
N LEU A 136 -16.14 -20.49 9.50
CA LEU A 136 -15.54 -21.23 10.61
C LEU A 136 -14.91 -20.25 11.61
N ARG A 137 -15.20 -20.43 12.90
CA ARG A 137 -14.73 -19.53 13.98
C ARG A 137 -13.74 -20.25 14.89
N ILE A 138 -12.50 -19.75 14.91
CA ILE A 138 -11.49 -20.18 15.89
C ILE A 138 -11.83 -19.58 17.26
N SER A 139 -11.92 -20.41 18.29
CA SER A 139 -12.22 -19.96 19.67
C SER A 139 -11.03 -20.02 20.64
N ASN A 140 -9.97 -20.75 20.31
CA ASN A 140 -8.77 -20.94 21.14
C ASN A 140 -7.47 -20.84 20.31
N GLY A 141 -7.38 -19.83 19.45
CA GLY A 141 -6.18 -19.60 18.64
C GLY A 141 -5.06 -18.99 19.46
N ILE A 142 -3.84 -19.52 19.36
CA ILE A 142 -2.63 -18.97 19.97
C ILE A 142 -1.65 -18.61 18.86
N ASP A 143 -1.29 -17.34 18.83
CA ASP A 143 -0.27 -16.82 17.94
C ASP A 143 1.11 -17.09 18.54
N ILE A 144 1.90 -17.97 17.91
CA ILE A 144 3.21 -18.37 18.43
C ILE A 144 4.14 -17.16 18.54
N GLN A 145 4.05 -16.23 17.59
CA GLN A 145 4.93 -15.06 17.54
C GLN A 145 4.65 -14.06 18.65
N SER A 146 3.42 -14.04 19.18
CA SER A 146 3.01 -13.17 20.30
C SER A 146 3.64 -13.55 21.65
N ALA A 147 4.15 -14.78 21.79
CA ALA A 147 4.88 -15.19 22.98
C ALA A 147 6.19 -14.41 23.20
N PHE A 148 6.72 -13.74 22.16
CA PHE A 148 8.03 -13.10 22.18
C PHE A 148 7.95 -11.62 21.77
N PRO A 149 7.28 -10.75 22.56
CA PRO A 149 7.04 -9.35 22.20
C PRO A 149 8.30 -8.48 22.09
N LYS A 150 9.45 -8.96 22.60
CA LYS A 150 10.75 -8.30 22.45
C LYS A 150 11.33 -8.43 21.04
N ILE A 151 10.90 -9.44 20.28
CA ILE A 151 11.31 -9.62 18.89
C ILE A 151 10.46 -8.68 18.04
N VAL A 152 11.05 -7.54 17.68
CA VAL A 152 10.37 -6.46 16.92
C VAL A 152 9.97 -6.93 15.51
N ASP A 153 10.68 -7.90 14.95
CA ASP A 153 10.40 -8.49 13.65
C ASP A 153 9.77 -9.87 13.83
N ARG A 154 8.45 -9.99 13.62
CA ARG A 154 7.73 -11.28 13.50
C ARG A 154 8.40 -12.15 12.44
N ASN A 155 9.35 -12.99 12.87
CA ASN A 155 10.23 -13.78 12.02
C ASN A 155 10.31 -15.19 12.62
N PRO A 156 9.73 -16.20 11.95
CA PRO A 156 9.69 -17.57 12.46
C PRO A 156 11.05 -18.12 12.88
N LEU A 157 12.12 -17.85 12.10
CA LEU A 157 13.47 -18.30 12.42
C LEU A 157 14.00 -17.71 13.73
N LYS A 158 13.84 -16.40 13.94
CA LYS A 158 14.28 -15.75 15.20
C LYS A 158 13.50 -16.29 16.39
N ILE A 159 12.20 -16.50 16.23
CA ILE A 159 11.32 -17.03 17.29
C ILE A 159 11.69 -18.47 17.64
N ILE A 160 11.99 -19.29 16.63
CA ILE A 160 12.46 -20.66 16.85
C ILE A 160 13.77 -20.63 17.64
N HIS A 161 14.75 -19.80 17.26
CA HIS A 161 16.01 -19.66 18.02
C HIS A 161 15.80 -19.20 19.46
N ASP A 162 14.84 -18.30 19.72
CA ASP A 162 14.55 -17.82 21.09
C ASP A 162 13.84 -18.88 21.95
N ILE A 163 13.02 -19.74 21.34
CA ILE A 163 12.31 -20.83 22.03
C ILE A 163 13.25 -22.02 22.29
N VAL A 164 14.04 -22.35 21.27
CA VAL A 164 14.84 -23.56 21.20
C VAL A 164 16.18 -23.29 21.89
N ASP A 165 16.34 -23.85 23.08
CA ASP A 165 17.58 -23.77 23.87
C ASP A 165 18.79 -24.37 23.11
N SER A 166 20.01 -24.01 23.51
CA SER A 166 21.28 -24.38 22.85
C SER A 166 21.53 -25.89 22.76
N ARG A 167 20.69 -26.70 23.42
CA ARG A 167 20.67 -28.16 23.38
C ARG A 167 20.19 -28.73 22.05
N PHE A 168 19.58 -27.91 21.18
CA PHE A 168 19.02 -28.36 19.91
C PHE A 168 19.66 -27.64 18.74
N ARG A 169 19.90 -28.37 17.65
CA ARG A 169 20.45 -27.81 16.42
C ARG A 169 19.34 -27.30 15.51
N VAL A 170 19.28 -25.99 15.32
CA VAL A 170 18.42 -25.35 14.32
C VAL A 170 19.18 -25.23 13.00
N PHE A 171 18.56 -25.67 11.90
CA PHE A 171 19.12 -25.50 10.56
C PHE A 171 18.47 -24.28 9.89
N ASP A 172 19.18 -23.16 9.84
CA ASP A 172 18.60 -21.88 9.40
C ASP A 172 18.04 -21.90 7.99
N GLU A 173 18.79 -22.43 7.01
CA GLU A 173 18.38 -22.47 5.59
C GLU A 173 17.13 -23.30 5.36
N ASN A 174 16.97 -24.32 6.18
CA ASN A 174 15.87 -25.27 6.16
C ASN A 174 14.59 -24.62 6.69
N ILE A 175 14.67 -23.91 7.82
CA ILE A 175 13.56 -23.12 8.34
C ILE A 175 13.21 -21.98 7.38
N LYS A 176 14.21 -21.26 6.85
CA LYS A 176 13.96 -20.23 5.84
C LYS A 176 13.20 -20.82 4.66
N SER A 177 13.67 -21.94 4.10
CA SER A 177 13.04 -22.60 2.96
C SER A 177 11.58 -22.96 3.23
N VAL A 178 11.30 -23.59 4.38
CA VAL A 178 9.93 -23.99 4.74
C VAL A 178 9.02 -22.78 4.91
N PHE A 179 9.49 -21.68 5.48
CA PHE A 179 8.69 -20.45 5.67
C PHE A 179 8.79 -19.47 4.49
N ARG A 180 9.49 -19.80 3.40
CA ARG A 180 9.44 -19.01 2.16
C ARG A 180 7.99 -19.00 1.68
N HIS A 181 7.53 -17.83 1.24
CA HIS A 181 6.23 -17.74 0.58
C HIS A 181 6.38 -18.54 -0.71
N SER A 182 5.73 -19.70 -0.77
CA SER A 182 5.82 -20.64 -1.88
C SER A 182 5.57 -19.85 -3.16
N ASN A 183 6.62 -19.75 -4.00
CA ASN A 183 6.38 -19.47 -5.40
C ASN A 183 5.39 -20.54 -5.87
N VAL A 184 4.41 -20.13 -6.66
CA VAL A 184 3.56 -21.06 -7.42
C VAL A 184 4.49 -21.76 -8.43
N SER A 185 5.36 -22.65 -7.96
CA SER A 185 6.10 -23.61 -8.76
C SER A 185 5.21 -24.84 -8.86
N ASP A 186 5.07 -25.36 -10.08
CA ASP A 186 4.15 -26.42 -10.53
C ASP A 186 4.23 -27.77 -9.78
N ASP A 187 5.01 -27.88 -8.70
CA ASP A 187 5.25 -29.11 -7.96
C ASP A 187 4.39 -29.16 -6.68
N SER A 188 3.10 -29.44 -6.85
CA SER A 188 2.09 -29.51 -5.78
C SER A 188 2.43 -30.48 -4.62
N ALA A 189 3.39 -31.40 -4.80
CA ALA A 189 3.82 -32.33 -3.77
C ALA A 189 4.70 -31.64 -2.70
N ASN A 190 5.65 -30.79 -3.11
CA ASN A 190 6.56 -30.11 -2.17
C ASN A 190 5.84 -29.04 -1.35
N MET A 191 4.84 -28.39 -1.95
CA MET A 191 4.00 -27.37 -1.30
C MET A 191 3.24 -27.92 -0.07
N HIS A 192 2.64 -29.11 -0.19
CA HIS A 192 1.93 -29.75 0.92
C HIS A 192 2.87 -30.16 2.06
N ASN A 193 4.10 -30.57 1.73
CA ASN A 193 5.10 -30.95 2.71
C ASN A 193 5.55 -29.75 3.54
N ASP A 194 5.84 -28.61 2.91
CA ASP A 194 6.18 -27.36 3.60
C ASP A 194 5.05 -26.89 4.51
N LEU A 195 3.81 -27.04 4.07
CA LEU A 195 2.65 -26.65 4.87
C LEU A 195 2.47 -27.53 6.11
N ILE A 196 2.61 -28.85 5.96
CA ILE A 196 2.60 -29.80 7.10
C ILE A 196 3.78 -29.49 8.03
N LEU A 197 4.97 -29.21 7.50
CA LEU A 197 6.16 -28.87 8.27
C LEU A 197 5.91 -27.64 9.16
N ARG A 198 5.34 -26.56 8.61
CA ARG A 198 4.97 -25.37 9.39
C ARG A 198 3.98 -25.69 10.51
N ALA A 199 2.95 -26.48 10.22
CA ALA A 199 1.96 -26.91 11.21
C ALA A 199 2.59 -27.81 12.28
N TRP A 200 3.48 -28.71 11.90
CA TRP A 200 4.22 -29.58 12.81
C TRP A 200 5.16 -28.79 13.73
N ILE A 201 5.92 -27.83 13.20
CA ILE A 201 6.74 -26.91 14.00
C ILE A 201 5.85 -26.18 15.00
N SER A 202 4.72 -25.65 14.54
CA SER A 202 3.76 -24.94 15.38
C SER A 202 3.23 -25.80 16.54
N ARG A 203 3.02 -27.09 16.30
CA ARG A 203 2.60 -28.06 17.32
C ARG A 203 3.73 -28.43 18.27
N THR A 204 4.92 -28.67 17.77
CA THR A 204 6.03 -29.30 18.51
C THR A 204 6.70 -28.32 19.45
N ILE A 205 6.77 -27.05 19.06
CA ILE A 205 7.27 -25.94 19.89
C ILE A 205 6.57 -25.87 21.26
N VAL A 206 5.30 -26.27 21.34
CA VAL A 206 4.50 -26.25 22.58
C VAL A 206 4.98 -27.30 23.60
N ASP A 207 5.56 -28.41 23.14
CA ASP A 207 6.03 -29.50 24.01
C ASP A 207 7.41 -29.18 24.64
N ILE A 208 8.02 -28.05 24.29
CA ILE A 208 9.28 -27.61 24.88
C ILE A 208 9.01 -27.06 26.28
N GLU A 209 9.68 -27.63 27.29
CA GLU A 209 9.45 -27.34 28.71
C GLU A 209 9.66 -25.85 29.07
N SER A 210 10.58 -25.15 28.39
CA SER A 210 10.78 -23.71 28.52
C SER A 210 9.65 -22.86 27.91
N ALA A 211 8.84 -23.43 27.02
CA ALA A 211 7.86 -22.70 26.22
C ALA A 211 6.42 -22.80 26.75
N SER A 212 6.05 -23.87 27.46
CA SER A 212 4.65 -24.08 27.90
C SER A 212 4.13 -22.95 28.79
N THR A 213 4.91 -22.54 29.79
CA THR A 213 4.57 -21.42 30.68
C THR A 213 4.56 -20.05 29.99
N THR A 214 5.17 -19.95 28.81
CA THR A 214 5.19 -18.75 27.98
C THR A 214 3.90 -18.64 27.18
N PHE A 215 3.46 -19.73 26.52
CA PHE A 215 2.23 -19.73 25.72
C PHE A 215 0.96 -19.60 26.57
N ASP A 216 0.95 -20.09 27.81
CA ASP A 216 -0.18 -19.90 28.72
C ASP A 216 -0.50 -18.42 29.01
N LYS A 217 0.48 -17.54 28.85
CA LYS A 217 0.32 -16.09 29.06
C LYS A 217 -0.09 -15.35 27.79
N VAL A 218 -0.08 -16.01 26.63
CA VAL A 218 -0.42 -15.38 25.36
C VAL A 218 -1.94 -15.24 25.25
N PRO A 219 -2.47 -14.03 25.03
CA PRO A 219 -3.89 -13.84 24.79
C PRO A 219 -4.38 -14.62 23.58
N LYS A 220 -5.52 -15.28 23.74
CA LYS A 220 -6.08 -16.16 22.71
C LYS A 220 -6.93 -15.37 21.72
N VAL A 221 -6.80 -15.71 20.45
CA VAL A 221 -7.75 -15.32 19.40
C VAL A 221 -9.03 -16.13 19.57
N ASN A 222 -10.14 -15.42 19.81
CA ASN A 222 -11.46 -16.02 20.00
C ASN A 222 -12.54 -15.25 19.24
N LEU A 223 -12.95 -15.80 18.09
CA LEU A 223 -13.95 -15.20 17.21
C LEU A 223 -15.38 -15.35 17.75
N ALA A 224 -15.63 -16.24 18.71
CA ALA A 224 -16.95 -16.40 19.31
C ALA A 224 -17.39 -15.16 20.12
N ASN A 225 -16.43 -14.33 20.54
CA ASN A 225 -16.70 -13.12 21.33
C ASN A 225 -17.11 -11.91 20.47
N PHE A 226 -17.08 -12.02 19.14
CA PHE A 226 -17.31 -10.90 18.24
C PHE A 226 -18.65 -11.03 17.49
N PRO A 227 -19.41 -9.92 17.36
CA PRO A 227 -20.57 -9.87 16.47
C PRO A 227 -20.18 -10.10 15.00
N ASP A 228 -21.09 -10.66 14.22
CA ASP A 228 -20.84 -11.00 12.81
C ASP A 228 -20.50 -9.77 11.95
N ALA A 229 -21.17 -8.65 12.18
CA ALA A 229 -20.86 -7.39 11.50
C ALA A 229 -19.41 -6.96 11.73
N THR A 230 -18.91 -7.15 12.95
CA THR A 230 -17.53 -6.87 13.33
C THR A 230 -16.55 -7.78 12.63
N LEU A 231 -16.82 -9.09 12.64
CA LEU A 231 -15.97 -10.06 11.98
C LEU A 231 -15.94 -9.83 10.45
N HIS A 232 -17.07 -9.50 9.83
CA HIS A 232 -17.11 -9.16 8.40
C HIS A 232 -16.28 -7.92 8.07
N PHE A 233 -16.33 -6.89 8.92
CA PHE A 233 -15.49 -5.70 8.76
C PHE A 233 -13.99 -6.03 8.84
N LEU A 234 -13.57 -6.78 9.86
CA LEU A 234 -12.17 -7.17 10.03
C LEU A 234 -11.69 -8.11 8.92
N MET A 235 -12.53 -9.08 8.55
CA MET A 235 -12.24 -10.08 7.53
C MET A 235 -12.03 -9.45 6.16
N LYS A 236 -12.90 -8.53 5.73
CA LYS A 236 -12.76 -7.85 4.44
C LYS A 236 -11.37 -7.22 4.30
N ARG A 237 -10.92 -6.52 5.35
CA ARG A 237 -9.64 -5.81 5.36
C ARG A 237 -8.43 -6.74 5.35
N GLU A 238 -8.50 -7.82 6.13
CA GLU A 238 -7.42 -8.81 6.12
C GLU A 238 -7.31 -9.50 4.76
N LYS A 239 -8.45 -9.79 4.13
CA LYS A 239 -8.50 -10.37 2.79
C LYS A 239 -7.94 -9.44 1.71
N ASP A 240 -8.31 -8.15 1.76
CA ASP A 240 -7.76 -7.16 0.84
C ASP A 240 -6.25 -6.99 1.01
N ALA A 241 -5.75 -6.99 2.26
CA ALA A 241 -4.33 -6.96 2.55
C ALA A 241 -3.59 -8.19 2.01
N LEU A 242 -4.15 -9.37 2.22
CA LEU A 242 -3.61 -10.64 1.75
C LEU A 242 -3.59 -10.69 0.21
N ARG A 243 -4.67 -10.28 -0.45
CA ARG A 243 -4.75 -10.22 -1.91
C ARG A 243 -3.67 -9.30 -2.50
N LEU A 244 -3.47 -8.12 -1.92
CA LEU A 244 -2.41 -7.19 -2.34
C LEU A 244 -1.02 -7.80 -2.16
N GLU A 245 -0.80 -8.57 -1.10
CA GLU A 245 0.45 -9.30 -0.87
C GLU A 245 0.65 -10.44 -1.89
N GLN A 246 -0.41 -11.18 -2.22
CA GLN A 246 -0.38 -12.27 -3.20
C GLN A 246 -0.13 -11.76 -4.64
N GLN A 247 -0.52 -10.51 -4.93
CA GLN A 247 -0.28 -9.84 -6.20
C GLN A 247 1.13 -9.25 -6.35
N LYS A 248 1.92 -9.16 -5.27
CA LYS A 248 3.32 -8.71 -5.37
C LYS A 248 4.09 -9.66 -6.30
N PRO A 249 4.96 -9.12 -7.17
CA PRO A 249 5.76 -9.97 -8.05
C PRO A 249 6.64 -10.90 -7.21
N SER A 250 6.70 -12.17 -7.59
CA SER A 250 7.62 -13.16 -7.01
C SER A 250 9.06 -13.00 -7.51
N GLN A 251 9.26 -12.19 -8.54
CA GLN A 251 10.55 -11.86 -9.11
C GLN A 251 10.57 -10.40 -9.56
N THR A 252 11.62 -9.67 -9.20
CA THR A 252 11.80 -8.27 -9.61
C THR A 252 13.09 -8.15 -10.40
N ASN A 253 12.99 -7.74 -11.67
CA ASN A 253 14.15 -7.40 -12.47
C ASN A 253 14.66 -6.01 -12.07
N HIS A 254 15.94 -5.92 -11.75
CA HIS A 254 16.57 -4.67 -11.36
C HIS A 254 17.22 -3.99 -12.56
N ARG A 255 17.00 -2.68 -12.69
CA ARG A 255 17.89 -1.83 -13.50
C ARG A 255 19.02 -1.34 -12.61
N PHE A 256 20.25 -1.54 -13.04
CA PHE A 256 21.42 -1.24 -12.23
C PHE A 256 22.60 -0.77 -13.07
N GLN A 257 23.51 -0.07 -12.40
CA GLN A 257 24.86 0.20 -12.88
C GLN A 257 25.84 -0.66 -12.08
N ASN A 258 26.78 -1.29 -12.78
CA ASN A 258 27.83 -2.10 -12.15
C ASN A 258 28.97 -1.20 -11.67
N THR A 259 29.31 -1.35 -10.39
CA THR A 259 30.47 -0.70 -9.78
C THR A 259 31.24 -1.72 -8.93
N ARG A 260 32.47 -1.36 -8.51
CA ARG A 260 33.26 -2.18 -7.58
C ARG A 260 33.61 -1.37 -6.34
N ASP A 261 33.65 -2.02 -5.19
CA ASP A 261 34.16 -1.39 -3.97
C ASP A 261 35.70 -1.32 -3.97
N GLY A 262 36.28 -0.58 -3.01
CA GLY A 262 37.74 -0.48 -2.84
C GLY A 262 38.45 -1.79 -2.51
N LYS A 263 37.71 -2.90 -2.36
CA LYS A 263 38.21 -4.26 -2.15
C LYS A 263 37.93 -5.18 -3.36
N GLY A 264 37.43 -4.63 -4.47
CA GLY A 264 37.15 -5.35 -5.72
C GLY A 264 35.81 -6.10 -5.77
N ASN A 265 34.98 -6.05 -4.72
CA ASN A 265 33.67 -6.72 -4.69
C ASN A 265 32.68 -6.02 -5.62
N TYR A 266 31.75 -6.78 -6.21
CA TYR A 266 30.70 -6.22 -7.03
C TYR A 266 29.65 -5.46 -6.19
N ILE A 267 29.38 -4.24 -6.63
CA ILE A 267 28.29 -3.40 -6.15
C ILE A 267 27.36 -3.12 -7.33
N ALA A 268 26.10 -3.51 -7.20
CA ALA A 268 25.06 -3.05 -8.11
C ALA A 268 24.42 -1.79 -7.53
N ARG A 269 24.38 -0.72 -8.31
CA ARG A 269 23.68 0.52 -7.96
C ARG A 269 22.36 0.57 -8.71
N ALA A 270 21.25 0.46 -7.98
CA ALA A 270 19.91 0.49 -8.55
C ALA A 270 19.61 1.84 -9.21
N SER A 271 19.05 1.82 -10.41
CA SER A 271 18.74 3.04 -11.17
C SER A 271 17.39 3.66 -10.81
N THR A 272 16.50 2.92 -10.13
CA THR A 272 15.15 3.39 -9.78
C THR A 272 14.75 2.98 -8.36
N TYR A 273 14.00 3.84 -7.67
CA TYR A 273 13.61 3.59 -6.28
C TYR A 273 12.75 2.34 -6.12
N LYS A 274 11.85 2.09 -7.09
CA LYS A 274 11.00 0.89 -7.11
C LYS A 274 11.82 -0.40 -7.31
N GLY A 275 12.95 -0.32 -8.00
CA GLY A 275 13.89 -1.42 -8.18
C GLY A 275 15.05 -1.41 -7.18
N LYS A 276 14.89 -0.78 -6.01
CA LYS A 276 15.92 -0.80 -4.97
C LYS A 276 16.15 -2.21 -4.46
N PHE A 277 17.39 -2.52 -4.12
CA PHE A 277 17.72 -3.77 -3.44
C PHE A 277 17.31 -3.70 -1.97
N GLN A 278 16.91 -4.82 -1.40
CA GLN A 278 16.68 -4.98 0.04
C GLN A 278 17.84 -5.74 0.66
N ARG A 279 18.12 -5.56 1.95
CA ARG A 279 19.21 -6.29 2.62
C ARG A 279 18.80 -7.74 2.89
N GLY A 280 19.69 -8.68 2.58
CA GLY A 280 19.45 -10.12 2.74
C GLY A 280 18.49 -10.69 1.68
N GLN A 281 18.22 -9.94 0.62
CA GLN A 281 17.37 -10.35 -0.49
C GLN A 281 18.10 -11.37 -1.34
N GLU A 282 17.42 -12.48 -1.64
CA GLU A 282 17.89 -13.49 -2.57
C GLU A 282 17.85 -12.95 -4.00
N ILE A 283 18.88 -13.26 -4.76
CA ILE A 283 19.06 -12.78 -6.13
C ILE A 283 19.56 -13.90 -7.05
N GLU A 284 19.13 -13.81 -8.29
CA GLU A 284 19.70 -14.50 -9.43
C GLU A 284 20.45 -13.49 -10.30
N VAL A 285 21.72 -13.76 -10.56
CA VAL A 285 22.63 -12.88 -11.31
C VAL A 285 22.99 -13.58 -12.61
N THR A 286 22.58 -13.02 -13.74
CA THR A 286 22.99 -13.51 -15.05
C THR A 286 24.31 -12.86 -15.46
N ILE A 287 25.29 -13.70 -15.75
CA ILE A 287 26.62 -13.31 -16.21
C ILE A 287 26.84 -13.81 -17.64
N THR A 288 27.55 -13.04 -18.45
CA THR A 288 27.98 -13.45 -19.79
C THR A 288 29.48 -13.72 -19.78
N THR A 289 29.89 -14.89 -20.28
CA THR A 289 31.31 -15.26 -20.41
C THR A 289 31.95 -14.61 -21.63
N GLY A 290 33.29 -14.65 -21.70
CA GLY A 290 34.03 -14.21 -22.89
C GLY A 290 33.67 -14.96 -24.18
N SER A 291 33.04 -16.14 -24.08
CA SER A 291 32.49 -16.91 -25.20
C SER A 291 31.06 -16.51 -25.61
N GLY A 292 30.45 -15.53 -24.93
CA GLY A 292 29.07 -15.09 -25.19
C GLY A 292 27.98 -15.97 -24.56
N ALA A 293 28.33 -17.01 -23.80
CA ALA A 293 27.37 -17.86 -23.10
C ALA A 293 26.88 -17.19 -21.80
N ASN A 294 25.59 -17.34 -21.50
CA ASN A 294 24.98 -16.80 -20.28
C ASN A 294 24.88 -17.89 -19.20
N TYR A 295 25.28 -17.56 -17.98
CA TYR A 295 25.14 -18.41 -16.80
C TYR A 295 24.38 -17.66 -15.71
N VAL A 296 23.57 -18.37 -14.94
CA VAL A 296 22.84 -17.82 -13.79
C VAL A 296 23.53 -18.27 -12.52
N LEU A 297 23.87 -17.31 -11.66
CA LEU A 297 24.40 -17.55 -10.33
C LEU A 297 23.37 -17.14 -9.29
N THR A 298 23.21 -17.93 -8.26
CA THR A 298 22.41 -17.59 -7.08
C THR A 298 23.25 -16.86 -6.04
N GLY A 299 22.59 -16.02 -5.25
CA GLY A 299 23.26 -15.23 -4.22
C GLY A 299 22.31 -14.42 -3.35
N THR A 300 22.89 -13.53 -2.55
CA THR A 300 22.17 -12.61 -1.67
C THR A 300 22.79 -11.21 -1.66
N THR A 301 21.99 -10.22 -1.29
CA THR A 301 22.45 -8.84 -1.03
C THR A 301 22.96 -8.70 0.42
N ALA A 302 24.27 -8.59 0.62
CA ALA A 302 24.83 -8.57 1.99
C ALA A 302 24.71 -7.20 2.68
N ARG A 303 25.05 -6.13 1.96
CA ARG A 303 24.98 -4.74 2.45
C ARG A 303 24.22 -3.91 1.43
N VAL A 304 23.24 -3.17 1.89
CA VAL A 304 22.48 -2.21 1.09
C VAL A 304 22.58 -0.86 1.78
N ASP A 305 23.00 0.16 1.04
CA ASP A 305 23.01 1.55 1.47
C ASP A 305 22.59 2.45 0.31
N GLY A 306 21.47 3.14 0.48
CA GLY A 306 20.87 3.99 -0.55
C GLY A 306 20.48 3.23 -1.82
N GLN A 307 21.11 3.59 -2.93
CA GLN A 307 20.97 2.94 -4.23
C GLN A 307 21.87 1.71 -4.38
N SER A 308 22.88 1.54 -3.51
CA SER A 308 23.97 0.60 -3.71
C SER A 308 23.77 -0.68 -2.91
N ALA A 309 24.01 -1.84 -3.54
CA ALA A 309 23.97 -3.13 -2.89
C ALA A 309 25.20 -3.99 -3.23
N ARG A 310 25.85 -4.53 -2.20
CA ARG A 310 26.92 -5.52 -2.34
C ARG A 310 26.30 -6.89 -2.57
N MET A 311 26.69 -7.52 -3.67
CA MET A 311 26.25 -8.86 -4.04
C MET A 311 27.23 -9.91 -3.50
N VAL A 312 26.68 -10.98 -2.96
CA VAL A 312 27.43 -12.17 -2.54
C VAL A 312 26.77 -13.37 -3.20
N THR A 313 27.46 -13.94 -4.18
CA THR A 313 26.98 -15.09 -4.95
C THR A 313 27.74 -16.36 -4.56
N ASP A 314 27.14 -17.51 -4.87
CA ASP A 314 27.71 -18.83 -4.53
C ASP A 314 29.03 -19.10 -5.26
N GLU A 315 29.21 -18.47 -6.43
CA GLU A 315 30.48 -18.41 -7.14
C GLU A 315 31.06 -17.00 -7.17
N SER A 316 32.37 -16.89 -7.39
CA SER A 316 33.02 -15.60 -7.58
C SER A 316 32.63 -14.94 -8.91
N LEU A 317 32.25 -13.67 -8.85
CA LEU A 317 31.91 -12.86 -10.02
C LEU A 317 33.14 -12.34 -10.80
N ASN A 318 34.38 -12.69 -10.40
CA ASN A 318 35.65 -12.14 -10.91
C ASN A 318 35.67 -11.87 -12.44
N SER A 319 35.79 -10.59 -12.81
CA SER A 319 35.88 -10.08 -14.20
C SER A 319 34.72 -10.42 -15.16
N ARG A 320 33.59 -10.95 -14.66
CA ARG A 320 32.43 -11.31 -15.49
C ARG A 320 31.50 -10.11 -15.70
N ASN A 321 30.92 -10.00 -16.90
CA ASN A 321 29.93 -8.96 -17.21
C ASN A 321 28.56 -9.43 -16.72
N ILE A 322 28.00 -8.72 -15.74
CA ILE A 322 26.64 -8.96 -15.26
C ILE A 322 25.66 -8.26 -16.20
N THR A 323 24.77 -9.04 -16.82
CA THR A 323 23.77 -8.53 -17.77
C THR A 323 22.38 -8.42 -17.17
N ASN A 324 22.09 -9.20 -16.12
CA ASN A 324 20.79 -9.16 -15.44
C ASN A 324 20.93 -9.47 -13.94
N ILE A 325 20.09 -8.84 -13.13
CA ILE A 325 19.92 -9.14 -11.71
C ILE A 325 18.43 -9.21 -11.42
N VAL A 326 17.98 -10.34 -10.89
CA VAL A 326 16.60 -10.60 -10.54
C VAL A 326 16.55 -10.90 -9.05
N SER A 327 15.76 -10.18 -8.26
CA SER A 327 15.48 -10.63 -6.91
C SER A 327 14.44 -11.75 -6.94
N VAL A 328 14.64 -12.78 -6.13
CA VAL A 328 13.72 -13.90 -5.98
C VAL A 328 12.93 -13.73 -4.68
N GLY A 329 11.62 -13.97 -4.75
CA GLY A 329 10.68 -13.81 -3.65
C GLY A 329 9.95 -12.46 -3.68
N ARG A 330 8.87 -12.40 -2.89
CA ARG A 330 8.07 -11.18 -2.73
C ARG A 330 8.76 -10.22 -1.75
N ASP A 331 8.52 -8.93 -1.96
CA ASP A 331 8.99 -7.90 -1.02
C ASP A 331 8.39 -8.09 0.38
N GLU A 332 9.26 -8.00 1.38
CA GLU A 332 8.90 -8.00 2.81
C GLU A 332 7.79 -6.98 3.14
N PRO A 333 6.91 -7.29 4.11
CA PRO A 333 5.91 -6.33 4.56
C PRO A 333 6.55 -5.05 5.11
N THR A 334 6.03 -3.91 4.69
CA THR A 334 6.38 -2.60 5.23
C THR A 334 6.03 -2.49 6.71
N LEU A 335 6.67 -1.57 7.44
CA LEU A 335 6.36 -1.34 8.86
C LEU A 335 4.88 -1.05 9.12
N ALA A 336 4.22 -0.32 8.23
CA ALA A 336 2.79 -0.05 8.31
C ALA A 336 1.94 -1.32 8.13
N GLN A 337 2.29 -2.18 7.17
CA GLN A 337 1.63 -3.49 6.99
C GLN A 337 1.78 -4.35 8.25
N ARG A 338 2.99 -4.44 8.81
CA ARG A 338 3.26 -5.20 10.04
C ARG A 338 2.45 -4.66 11.22
N GLN A 339 2.37 -3.33 11.38
CA GLN A 339 1.56 -2.74 12.45
C GLN A 339 0.06 -2.98 12.26
N ARG A 340 -0.45 -2.97 11.02
CA ARG A 340 -1.86 -3.30 10.75
C ARG A 340 -2.18 -4.74 11.15
N ALA A 341 -1.36 -5.70 10.71
CA ALA A 341 -1.50 -7.11 11.08
C ALA A 341 -1.45 -7.28 12.62
N ASN A 342 -0.52 -6.61 13.29
CA ASN A 342 -0.44 -6.63 14.75
C ASN A 342 -1.68 -6.00 15.43
N THR A 343 -2.21 -4.90 14.89
CA THR A 343 -3.42 -4.26 15.43
C THR A 343 -4.62 -5.20 15.31
N LEU A 344 -4.78 -5.86 14.15
CA LEU A 344 -5.83 -6.86 13.95
C LEU A 344 -5.71 -8.01 14.94
N LEU A 345 -4.51 -8.57 15.11
CA LEU A 345 -4.30 -9.66 16.05
C LEU A 345 -4.69 -9.27 17.48
N ARG A 346 -4.23 -8.11 17.94
CA ARG A 346 -4.53 -7.62 19.29
C ARG A 346 -6.01 -7.31 19.51
N ILE A 347 -6.71 -6.87 18.45
CA ILE A 347 -8.18 -6.76 18.45
C ILE A 347 -8.79 -8.15 18.67
N LEU A 348 -8.41 -9.15 17.87
CA LEU A 348 -8.95 -10.51 17.95
C LEU A 348 -8.61 -11.23 19.27
N GLN A 349 -7.54 -10.81 19.93
CA GLN A 349 -7.13 -11.24 21.27
C GLN A 349 -7.88 -10.54 22.41
N GLY A 350 -8.70 -9.53 22.10
CA GLY A 350 -9.40 -8.72 23.10
C GLY A 350 -8.51 -7.75 23.88
N GLU A 351 -7.23 -7.60 23.51
CA GLU A 351 -6.32 -6.64 24.15
C GLU A 351 -6.66 -5.19 23.82
N VAL A 352 -7.36 -4.96 22.71
CA VAL A 352 -7.73 -3.62 22.26
C VAL A 352 -9.23 -3.55 22.06
N GLY A 353 -9.92 -2.86 22.98
CA GLY A 353 -11.35 -2.52 22.89
C GLY A 353 -11.66 -1.46 21.81
N LEU A 354 -11.05 -1.61 20.64
CA LEU A 354 -11.13 -0.68 19.51
C LEU A 354 -12.48 -0.70 18.81
N ILE A 355 -13.27 -1.77 18.95
CA ILE A 355 -14.47 -1.92 18.14
C ILE A 355 -15.68 -1.39 18.91
N ASP A 356 -15.96 -1.93 20.09
CA ASP A 356 -17.21 -1.60 20.79
C ASP A 356 -17.23 -0.18 21.38
N ASN A 357 -16.07 0.37 21.75
CA ASN A 357 -15.98 1.63 22.50
C ASN A 357 -15.23 2.76 21.76
N ASN A 358 -14.68 2.51 20.57
CA ASN A 358 -13.97 3.56 19.84
C ASN A 358 -14.96 4.39 19.01
N PRO A 359 -15.11 5.70 19.30
CA PRO A 359 -16.08 6.54 18.60
C PRO A 359 -15.77 6.68 17.11
N TRP A 360 -14.51 6.60 16.68
CA TRP A 360 -14.16 6.62 15.24
C TRP A 360 -14.68 5.38 14.54
N ILE A 361 -14.46 4.20 15.13
CA ILE A 361 -14.91 2.94 14.53
C ILE A 361 -16.43 2.87 14.46
N GLN A 362 -17.10 3.27 15.54
CA GLN A 362 -18.57 3.31 15.59
C GLN A 362 -19.16 4.31 14.60
N ASN A 363 -18.66 5.55 14.56
CA ASN A 363 -19.18 6.60 13.68
C ASN A 363 -18.87 6.37 12.20
N ILE A 364 -17.80 5.64 11.84
CA ILE A 364 -17.41 5.41 10.44
C ILE A 364 -17.97 4.08 9.92
N PHE A 365 -17.86 3.00 10.69
CA PHE A 365 -18.12 1.63 10.21
C PHE A 365 -19.42 1.01 10.73
N PHE A 366 -19.90 1.41 11.90
CA PHE A 366 -21.11 0.85 12.54
C PHE A 366 -22.21 1.90 12.73
N TYR A 367 -22.22 2.92 11.88
CA TYR A 367 -23.19 4.01 11.96
C TYR A 367 -24.62 3.50 11.79
N ASN A 368 -25.49 3.85 12.73
CA ASN A 368 -26.87 3.34 12.81
C ASN A 368 -27.92 4.35 12.33
N GLY A 369 -27.52 5.48 11.74
CA GLY A 369 -28.45 6.52 11.26
C GLY A 369 -28.72 7.67 12.24
N SER A 370 -28.26 7.59 13.49
CA SER A 370 -28.42 8.65 14.50
C SER A 370 -27.32 9.73 14.42
N ALA A 371 -27.37 10.78 15.25
CA ALA A 371 -26.29 11.78 15.27
C ALA A 371 -24.94 11.14 15.65
N LEU A 372 -23.81 11.66 15.12
CA LEU A 372 -22.48 11.18 15.47
C LEU A 372 -22.23 11.35 16.98
N VAL A 373 -21.80 10.28 17.64
CA VAL A 373 -21.61 10.25 19.10
C VAL A 373 -20.12 10.33 19.43
N TRP A 374 -19.76 11.25 20.31
CA TRP A 374 -18.37 11.48 20.72
C TRP A 374 -18.26 11.54 22.25
N PRO A 375 -17.09 11.18 22.83
CA PRO A 375 -16.85 11.32 24.25
C PRO A 375 -17.01 12.78 24.73
N PRO A 376 -17.58 13.03 25.92
CA PRO A 376 -17.76 14.39 26.44
C PRO A 376 -16.44 15.16 26.60
N ASP A 377 -15.35 14.45 26.94
CA ASP A 377 -14.03 15.05 27.16
C ASP A 377 -13.32 15.45 25.85
N TRP A 378 -13.90 15.12 24.69
CA TRP A 378 -13.37 15.51 23.38
C TRP A 378 -13.89 16.87 22.92
N HIS A 379 -14.73 17.51 23.74
CA HIS A 379 -14.97 18.94 23.60
C HIS A 379 -13.69 19.68 23.99
N PRO A 380 -13.14 20.55 23.11
CA PRO A 380 -11.99 21.36 23.48
C PRO A 380 -12.34 22.10 24.79
N PRO A 381 -11.36 22.30 25.70
CA PRO A 381 -11.60 23.02 26.93
C PRO A 381 -12.29 24.32 26.57
N SER A 382 -13.42 24.59 27.22
CA SER A 382 -14.27 25.78 27.06
C SER A 382 -13.58 27.11 27.37
N SER A 383 -12.25 27.12 27.47
CA SER A 383 -11.42 28.31 27.56
C SER A 383 -11.12 28.86 26.17
N LYS A 384 -11.85 29.93 25.85
CA LYS A 384 -11.82 30.79 24.67
C LYS A 384 -12.76 30.30 23.58
N GLN A 385 -13.93 30.95 23.52
CA GLN A 385 -14.69 31.14 22.28
C GLN A 385 -13.71 31.20 21.11
N ALA A 386 -13.98 30.49 20.00
CA ALA A 386 -13.28 30.71 18.74
C ALA A 386 -13.14 32.23 18.60
N PRO A 387 -11.92 32.78 18.52
CA PRO A 387 -11.76 34.22 18.61
C PRO A 387 -12.68 34.83 17.56
N SER A 388 -13.65 35.61 18.02
CA SER A 388 -14.60 36.37 17.20
C SER A 388 -13.88 37.36 16.25
N ASN A 389 -12.55 37.40 16.30
CA ASN A 389 -11.64 38.23 15.53
C ASN A 389 -10.63 37.42 14.68
N CYS A 390 -10.83 36.15 14.38
CA CYS A 390 -10.16 35.58 13.20
C CYS A 390 -10.84 36.14 11.96
N ASN A 391 -10.39 37.32 11.56
CA ASN A 391 -10.91 38.01 10.39
C ASN A 391 -10.43 37.25 9.13
N LEU A 392 -11.13 36.16 8.82
CA LEU A 392 -10.94 35.34 7.63
C LEU A 392 -11.04 36.19 6.35
N ASP A 393 -11.69 37.36 6.41
CA ASP A 393 -11.77 38.32 5.30
C ASP A 393 -10.41 38.93 4.92
N ARG A 394 -9.38 38.82 5.78
CA ARG A 394 -8.00 39.19 5.43
C ARG A 394 -7.28 38.12 4.60
N LEU A 395 -7.78 36.89 4.61
CA LEU A 395 -7.28 35.83 3.76
C LEU A 395 -8.07 35.95 2.45
N ASN A 396 -7.40 36.20 1.32
CA ASN A 396 -8.02 36.28 -0.01
C ASN A 396 -8.55 34.91 -0.46
N LEU A 397 -9.55 34.38 0.25
CA LEU A 397 -10.18 33.08 0.07
C LEU A 397 -11.55 33.27 -0.56
N ASN A 398 -11.95 32.32 -1.40
CA ASN A 398 -13.31 32.31 -1.92
C ASN A 398 -14.30 31.75 -0.86
N PRO A 399 -15.62 31.92 -1.06
CA PRO A 399 -16.63 31.46 -0.11
C PRO A 399 -16.58 29.97 0.23
N SER A 400 -16.28 29.09 -0.75
CA SER A 400 -16.22 27.64 -0.52
C SER A 400 -15.01 27.24 0.33
N GLN A 401 -13.85 27.86 0.09
CA GLN A 401 -12.65 27.71 0.91
C GLN A 401 -12.87 28.22 2.34
N ASN A 402 -13.52 29.37 2.51
CA ASN A 402 -13.84 29.94 3.82
C ASN A 402 -14.76 29.00 4.61
N THR A 403 -15.83 28.51 3.98
CA THR A 403 -16.76 27.54 4.59
C THR A 403 -16.03 26.27 5.04
N ALA A 404 -15.14 25.74 4.20
CA ALA A 404 -14.34 24.55 4.53
C ALA A 404 -13.42 24.80 5.74
N ILE A 405 -12.73 25.94 5.81
CA ILE A 405 -11.86 26.29 6.95
C ILE A 405 -12.67 26.48 8.23
N GLN A 406 -13.84 27.12 8.16
CA GLN A 406 -14.74 27.27 9.31
C GLN A 406 -15.19 25.91 9.85
N ALA A 407 -15.54 24.97 8.97
CA ALA A 407 -15.84 23.60 9.38
C ALA A 407 -14.62 22.88 9.99
N MET A 408 -13.42 23.12 9.47
CA MET A 408 -12.19 22.58 10.05
C MET A 408 -11.90 23.16 11.45
N LEU A 409 -12.19 24.44 11.69
CA LEU A 409 -12.01 25.10 12.99
C LEU A 409 -13.16 24.79 13.97
N SER A 410 -14.32 24.37 13.47
CA SER A 410 -15.49 24.08 14.30
C SER A 410 -15.18 23.04 15.39
N THR A 411 -15.68 23.33 16.59
CA THR A 411 -15.61 22.46 17.76
C THR A 411 -16.91 21.67 17.97
N SER A 412 -17.84 21.80 17.03
CA SER A 412 -19.12 21.09 17.05
C SER A 412 -18.93 19.58 16.90
N SER A 413 -19.78 18.81 17.57
CA SER A 413 -19.74 17.34 17.51
C SER A 413 -19.89 16.80 16.07
N LYS A 414 -20.63 17.52 15.22
CA LYS A 414 -20.81 17.14 13.80
C LYS A 414 -19.53 17.31 12.96
N ASP A 415 -18.58 18.13 13.42
CA ASP A 415 -17.37 18.51 12.67
C ASP A 415 -16.10 17.85 13.24
N HIS A 416 -16.23 16.83 14.11
CA HIS A 416 -15.10 15.96 14.46
C HIS A 416 -14.57 15.17 13.26
N ILE A 417 -15.45 14.87 12.29
CA ILE A 417 -15.10 14.37 10.97
C ILE A 417 -15.48 15.47 9.97
N VAL A 418 -14.50 16.00 9.25
CA VAL A 418 -14.76 16.93 8.13
C VAL A 418 -14.22 16.30 6.86
N ILE A 419 -15.04 16.27 5.82
CA ILE A 419 -14.66 15.78 4.50
C ILE A 419 -14.69 16.97 3.53
N ILE A 420 -13.55 17.26 2.91
CA ILE A 420 -13.40 18.32 1.92
C ILE A 420 -13.05 17.66 0.58
N GLN A 421 -13.94 17.83 -0.39
CA GLN A 421 -13.70 17.48 -1.77
C GLN A 421 -13.19 18.72 -2.51
N GLY A 422 -11.97 18.65 -3.01
CA GLY A 422 -11.37 19.73 -3.78
C GLY A 422 -10.94 19.26 -5.16
N PRO A 423 -11.76 19.47 -6.21
CA PRO A 423 -11.39 19.29 -7.61
C PRO A 423 -10.03 19.94 -8.00
N PRO A 424 -9.46 19.62 -9.17
CA PRO A 424 -8.16 20.14 -9.60
C PRO A 424 -8.13 21.67 -9.60
N GLY A 425 -7.02 22.24 -9.13
CA GLY A 425 -6.84 23.70 -9.12
C GLY A 425 -7.63 24.48 -8.06
N THR A 426 -8.40 23.82 -7.19
CA THR A 426 -9.25 24.51 -6.18
C THR A 426 -8.53 25.01 -4.94
N GLY A 427 -7.21 24.80 -4.85
CA GLY A 427 -6.40 25.29 -3.74
C GLY A 427 -6.47 24.47 -2.45
N LYS A 428 -6.71 23.14 -2.51
CA LYS A 428 -6.69 22.24 -1.33
C LYS A 428 -5.52 22.49 -0.37
N THR A 429 -4.28 22.52 -0.88
CA THR A 429 -3.10 22.75 -0.04
C THR A 429 -3.06 24.17 0.52
N SER A 430 -3.61 25.16 -0.19
CA SER A 430 -3.83 26.51 0.35
C SER A 430 -4.86 26.50 1.49
N VAL A 431 -5.96 25.74 1.37
CA VAL A 431 -6.95 25.57 2.45
C VAL A 431 -6.28 24.96 3.69
N ILE A 432 -5.49 23.89 3.52
CA ILE A 432 -4.73 23.28 4.61
C ILE A 432 -3.78 24.29 5.26
N ALA A 433 -3.01 25.05 4.48
CA ALA A 433 -2.05 26.02 5.02
C ALA A 433 -2.74 27.16 5.79
N ASN A 434 -3.83 27.71 5.24
CA ASN A 434 -4.62 28.74 5.92
C ASN A 434 -5.28 28.21 7.19
N TYR A 435 -5.81 26.97 7.16
CA TYR A 435 -6.34 26.31 8.34
C TYR A 435 -5.26 26.16 9.41
N VAL A 436 -4.09 25.62 9.07
CA VAL A 436 -2.97 25.44 10.02
C VAL A 436 -2.61 26.77 10.68
N LYS A 437 -2.40 27.82 9.89
CA LYS A 437 -2.07 29.15 10.40
C LYS A 437 -3.17 29.63 11.35
N THR A 438 -4.43 29.58 10.92
CA THR A 438 -5.57 30.07 11.71
C THR A 438 -5.78 29.27 13.00
N ALA A 439 -5.67 27.95 12.95
CA ALA A 439 -5.81 27.06 14.09
C ALA A 439 -4.73 27.33 15.15
N ILE A 440 -3.46 27.42 14.72
CA ILE A 440 -2.34 27.74 15.61
C ILE A 440 -2.50 29.13 16.26
N HIS A 441 -2.88 30.16 15.49
CA HIS A 441 -3.16 31.50 16.03
C HIS A 441 -4.34 31.49 17.01
N SER A 442 -5.30 30.58 16.80
CA SER A 442 -6.44 30.35 17.70
C SER A 442 -6.09 29.49 18.93
N GLY A 443 -4.83 29.07 19.08
CA GLY A 443 -4.33 28.32 20.24
C GLY A 443 -4.49 26.80 20.14
N TYR A 444 -4.84 26.27 18.97
CA TYR A 444 -4.91 24.82 18.75
C TYR A 444 -3.50 24.23 18.91
N ARG A 445 -3.44 23.03 19.47
CA ARG A 445 -2.18 22.28 19.61
C ARG A 445 -2.37 20.88 19.04
N GLY A 446 -1.25 20.22 18.81
CA GLY A 446 -1.28 18.80 18.47
C GLY A 446 -1.79 18.49 17.07
N LEU A 447 -1.40 19.33 16.11
CA LEU A 447 -1.82 19.21 14.71
C LEU A 447 -0.83 18.37 13.91
N TRP A 448 -1.34 17.34 13.24
CA TRP A 448 -0.58 16.45 12.40
C TRP A 448 -1.16 16.45 10.99
N LEU A 449 -0.32 16.69 9.97
CA LEU A 449 -0.72 16.65 8.57
C LEU A 449 -0.10 15.42 7.92
N VAL A 450 -0.93 14.59 7.31
CA VAL A 450 -0.50 13.35 6.67
C VAL A 450 -1.03 13.20 5.27
N ALA A 451 -0.36 12.38 4.47
CA ALA A 451 -0.83 11.95 3.16
C ALA A 451 -0.32 10.54 2.85
N GLN A 452 -0.82 9.94 1.78
CA GLN A 452 -0.37 8.61 1.35
C GLN A 452 1.07 8.61 0.82
N SER A 453 1.48 9.66 0.10
CA SER A 453 2.77 9.75 -0.57
C SER A 453 3.67 10.83 0.03
N ASN A 454 4.99 10.60 -0.01
CA ASN A 454 5.97 11.60 0.43
C ASN A 454 5.89 12.90 -0.38
N VAL A 455 5.58 12.82 -1.68
CA VAL A 455 5.44 14.00 -2.56
C VAL A 455 4.27 14.87 -2.10
N ALA A 456 3.13 14.28 -1.75
CA ALA A 456 1.98 15.04 -1.24
C ALA A 456 2.32 15.77 0.07
N VAL A 457 2.96 15.08 1.02
CA VAL A 457 3.36 15.70 2.30
C VAL A 457 4.41 16.81 2.08
N LYS A 458 5.37 16.60 1.18
CA LYS A 458 6.35 17.62 0.77
C LYS A 458 5.66 18.85 0.19
N ASN A 459 4.64 18.68 -0.66
CA ASN A 459 3.89 19.79 -1.24
C ASN A 459 3.13 20.60 -0.17
N ILE A 460 2.58 19.94 0.85
CA ILE A 460 2.01 20.62 2.02
C ILE A 460 3.08 21.44 2.74
N ALA A 461 4.26 20.86 3.00
CA ALA A 461 5.36 21.54 3.68
C ALA A 461 5.84 22.80 2.94
N GLU A 462 6.04 22.71 1.62
CA GLU A 462 6.38 23.88 0.80
C GLU A 462 5.29 24.95 0.82
N LYS A 463 4.02 24.51 0.84
CA LYS A 463 2.89 25.43 0.93
C LYS A 463 2.84 26.15 2.28
N LEU A 464 3.16 25.47 3.39
CA LEU A 464 3.28 26.12 4.69
C LEU A 464 4.37 27.21 4.69
N ILE A 465 5.54 26.92 4.12
CA ILE A 465 6.62 27.90 3.99
C ILE A 465 6.19 29.10 3.13
N SER A 466 5.47 28.86 2.02
CA SER A 466 4.98 29.95 1.18
C SER A 466 3.93 30.84 1.87
N TYR A 467 3.40 30.40 3.01
CA TYR A 467 2.48 31.16 3.88
C TYR A 467 3.17 31.69 5.15
N GLU A 468 4.50 31.65 5.16
CA GLU A 468 5.38 32.10 6.24
C GLU A 468 5.19 31.31 7.55
N PHE A 469 4.81 30.03 7.44
CA PHE A 469 4.68 29.13 8.57
C PHE A 469 5.83 28.12 8.60
N THR A 470 6.71 28.22 9.60
CA THR A 470 7.94 27.41 9.74
C THR A 470 8.00 26.59 11.05
N ASP A 471 7.01 26.73 11.93
CA ASP A 471 6.89 26.01 13.21
C ASP A 471 6.44 24.54 13.03
N PHE A 472 6.98 23.87 12.02
CA PHE A 472 6.69 22.47 11.69
C PHE A 472 7.95 21.61 11.55
N ARG A 473 7.76 20.29 11.67
CA ARG A 473 8.76 19.30 11.26
C ARG A 473 8.14 18.26 10.34
N LEU A 474 8.88 17.88 9.30
CA LEU A 474 8.53 16.86 8.33
C LEU A 474 9.33 15.58 8.62
N LEU A 475 8.63 14.52 8.99
CA LEU A 475 9.22 13.21 9.27
C LEU A 475 9.27 12.38 7.99
N VAL A 476 10.46 11.90 7.61
CA VAL A 476 10.68 11.16 6.36
C VAL A 476 11.47 9.89 6.63
N SER A 477 11.15 8.80 5.92
CA SER A 477 11.94 7.57 5.99
C SER A 477 13.31 7.80 5.36
N ARG A 478 14.38 7.34 6.03
CA ARG A 478 15.75 7.37 5.50
C ARG A 478 15.79 6.74 4.11
N GLU A 479 15.16 5.57 3.97
CA GLU A 479 15.17 4.77 2.75
C GLU A 479 14.56 5.51 1.56
N PHE A 480 13.55 6.34 1.80
CA PHE A 480 12.95 7.15 0.74
C PHE A 480 13.84 8.33 0.32
N ARG A 481 14.51 8.99 1.27
CA ARG A 481 15.24 10.22 0.97
C ARG A 481 16.67 9.96 0.50
N TYR A 482 17.42 9.15 1.23
CA TYR A 482 18.86 8.97 1.07
C TYR A 482 19.21 8.46 -0.32
N GLU A 483 20.06 9.20 -1.04
CA GLU A 483 20.45 8.99 -2.45
C GLU A 483 19.32 8.99 -3.50
N TRP A 484 18.04 8.88 -3.13
CA TRP A 484 16.94 8.77 -4.10
C TRP A 484 16.25 10.10 -4.41
N HIS A 485 15.92 10.85 -3.37
CA HIS A 485 14.97 11.96 -3.46
C HIS A 485 15.43 13.22 -2.72
N GLU A 486 16.72 13.35 -2.44
CA GLU A 486 17.28 14.50 -1.71
C GLU A 486 16.94 15.84 -2.38
N HIS A 487 16.98 15.87 -3.71
CA HIS A 487 16.61 17.04 -4.53
C HIS A 487 15.18 17.53 -4.23
N LEU A 488 14.23 16.63 -3.92
CA LEU A 488 12.85 17.00 -3.58
C LEU A 488 12.74 17.82 -2.29
N TYR A 489 13.73 17.72 -1.40
CA TYR A 489 13.68 18.33 -0.07
C TYR A 489 14.58 19.56 0.09
N GLN A 490 15.29 20.00 -0.95
CA GLN A 490 16.25 21.11 -0.87
C GLN A 490 15.65 22.38 -0.24
N LYS A 491 14.43 22.76 -0.67
CA LYS A 491 13.74 23.96 -0.16
C LYS A 491 13.27 23.84 1.29
N ILE A 492 13.13 22.63 1.81
CA ILE A 492 12.53 22.36 3.13
C ILE A 492 13.47 21.64 4.09
N GLN A 493 14.73 21.43 3.70
CA GLN A 493 15.73 20.65 4.44
C GLN A 493 15.82 21.02 5.93
N PRO A 494 15.80 22.30 6.35
CA PRO A 494 15.89 22.65 7.78
C PRO A 494 14.75 22.11 8.65
N HIS A 495 13.63 21.74 8.02
CA HIS A 495 12.42 21.27 8.70
C HIS A 495 12.29 19.74 8.65
N VAL A 496 13.18 19.02 7.96
CA VAL A 496 13.09 17.56 7.82
C VAL A 496 13.79 16.86 8.99
N ILE A 497 13.21 15.77 9.47
CA ILE A 497 13.83 14.81 10.40
C ILE A 497 13.72 13.42 9.78
N GLN A 498 14.85 12.76 9.57
CA GLN A 498 14.90 11.42 8.99
C GLN A 498 14.72 10.35 10.06
N SER A 499 14.19 9.19 9.66
CA SER A 499 13.82 8.11 10.60
C SER A 499 14.98 7.51 11.40
N ASP A 500 16.21 7.63 10.91
CA ASP A 500 17.43 7.24 11.62
C ASP A 500 17.81 8.23 12.73
N GLU A 501 17.51 9.52 12.55
CA GLU A 501 17.69 10.56 13.57
C GLU A 501 16.67 10.44 14.73
N PHE A 502 15.63 9.60 14.61
CA PHE A 502 14.57 9.49 15.64
C PHE A 502 15.08 8.97 16.98
N THR A 503 16.24 8.31 16.99
CA THR A 503 16.87 7.78 18.19
C THR A 503 17.67 8.84 18.96
N GLU A 504 18.00 9.97 18.34
CA GLU A 504 18.81 11.06 18.89
C GLU A 504 18.04 11.96 19.89
N TYR A 505 18.74 12.92 20.50
CA TYR A 505 18.13 13.92 21.38
C TYR A 505 17.32 14.94 20.58
N LEU A 506 16.01 14.70 20.47
CA LEU A 506 15.09 15.52 19.68
C LEU A 506 14.72 16.86 20.34
N GLY A 507 15.09 17.10 21.60
CA GLY A 507 14.63 18.27 22.37
C GLY A 507 14.91 19.61 21.70
N VAL A 508 16.10 19.78 21.10
CA VAL A 508 16.45 21.00 20.35
C VAL A 508 15.69 21.08 19.02
N ARG A 509 15.59 19.95 18.30
CA ARG A 509 14.91 19.87 16.99
C ARG A 509 13.41 20.14 17.09
N LEU A 510 12.78 19.82 18.22
CA LEU A 510 11.34 19.97 18.46
C LEU A 510 10.95 21.24 19.24
N LYS A 511 11.92 22.04 19.69
CA LYS A 511 11.63 23.29 20.40
C LYS A 511 10.83 24.25 19.50
N GLY A 512 9.68 24.71 19.99
CA GLY A 512 8.79 25.64 19.28
C GLY A 512 7.95 25.00 18.17
N VAL A 513 8.10 23.69 17.92
CA VAL A 513 7.34 22.98 16.88
C VAL A 513 5.90 22.81 17.33
N GLN A 514 4.95 23.17 16.46
CA GLN A 514 3.51 23.08 16.73
C GLN A 514 2.79 22.09 15.80
N VAL A 515 3.40 21.77 14.66
CA VAL A 515 2.83 20.92 13.62
C VAL A 515 3.81 19.83 13.20
N ILE A 516 3.33 18.61 13.05
CA ILE A 516 4.13 17.50 12.49
C ILE A 516 3.53 17.08 11.14
N LEU A 517 4.40 16.86 10.15
CA LEU A 517 4.04 16.36 8.83
C LEU A 517 4.68 14.98 8.62
N CYS A 518 3.95 14.00 8.09
CA CYS A 518 4.53 12.70 7.73
C CYS A 518 3.61 11.90 6.79
N THR A 519 4.08 10.81 6.19
CA THR A 519 3.15 9.88 5.51
C THR A 519 2.27 9.16 6.54
N LEU A 520 1.09 8.66 6.13
CA LEU A 520 0.24 7.84 7.01
C LEU A 520 1.01 6.62 7.55
N SER A 521 1.81 5.98 6.71
CA SER A 521 2.67 4.86 7.10
C SER A 521 3.70 5.21 8.17
N MET A 522 4.19 6.45 8.21
CA MET A 522 5.18 6.89 9.20
C MET A 522 4.59 6.97 10.62
N LEU A 523 3.27 7.12 10.76
CA LEU A 523 2.60 7.00 12.05
C LEU A 523 2.77 5.61 12.67
N SER A 524 3.15 4.61 11.87
CA SER A 524 3.45 3.26 12.35
C SER A 524 4.89 3.08 12.83
N ASN A 525 5.70 4.15 12.82
CA ASN A 525 7.06 4.08 13.35
C ASN A 525 7.07 3.92 14.87
N LYS A 526 7.83 2.95 15.40
CA LYS A 526 7.95 2.68 16.83
C LYS A 526 8.42 3.88 17.67
N HIS A 527 9.14 4.83 17.05
CA HIS A 527 9.64 6.03 17.72
C HIS A 527 8.69 7.23 17.62
N ILE A 528 7.51 7.08 17.00
CA ILE A 528 6.54 8.17 16.84
C ILE A 528 6.09 8.75 18.19
N SER A 529 6.09 7.93 19.24
CA SER A 529 5.74 8.33 20.62
C SER A 529 6.63 9.46 21.16
N ARG A 530 7.87 9.56 20.70
CA ARG A 530 8.81 10.64 21.07
C ARG A 530 8.33 11.99 20.54
N PHE A 531 7.75 12.01 19.34
CA PHE A 531 7.18 13.21 18.73
C PHE A 531 5.84 13.56 19.36
N THR A 532 4.97 12.57 19.60
CA THR A 532 3.67 12.82 20.26
C THR A 532 3.81 13.30 21.71
N SER A 533 4.95 13.05 22.35
CA SER A 533 5.24 13.61 23.69
C SER A 533 5.45 15.13 23.66
N SER A 534 5.94 15.68 22.53
CA SER A 534 6.14 17.12 22.34
C SER A 534 4.96 17.78 21.63
N VAL A 535 4.41 17.12 20.62
CA VAL A 535 3.26 17.56 19.83
C VAL A 535 2.19 16.45 19.88
N PRO A 536 1.31 16.45 20.90
CA PRO A 536 0.27 15.42 21.08
C PRO A 536 -0.55 15.22 19.81
N LEU A 537 -0.84 13.98 19.40
CA LEU A 537 -1.64 13.74 18.20
C LEU A 537 -3.14 13.94 18.50
N GLN A 538 -3.63 15.18 18.42
CA GLN A 538 -5.03 15.53 18.72
C GLN A 538 -5.86 15.73 17.45
N THR A 539 -5.32 16.46 16.47
CA THR A 539 -6.00 16.71 15.19
C THR A 539 -5.17 16.16 14.06
N LEU A 540 -5.78 15.32 13.22
CA LEU A 540 -5.16 14.76 12.02
C LEU A 540 -5.79 15.37 10.77
N VAL A 541 -4.99 15.98 9.90
CA VAL A 541 -5.41 16.39 8.56
C VAL A 541 -4.83 15.41 7.57
N VAL A 542 -5.67 14.78 6.76
CA VAL A 542 -5.26 13.78 5.77
C VAL A 542 -5.48 14.38 4.37
N ASP A 543 -4.41 14.71 3.67
CA ASP A 543 -4.47 15.10 2.26
C ASP A 543 -4.43 13.87 1.35
N GLU A 544 -4.98 14.00 0.14
CA GLU A 544 -5.13 12.91 -0.82
C GLU A 544 -5.82 11.65 -0.22
N ALA A 545 -6.75 11.87 0.72
CA ALA A 545 -7.39 10.80 1.50
C ALA A 545 -8.21 9.79 0.67
N SER A 546 -8.56 10.11 -0.58
CA SER A 546 -9.20 9.18 -1.53
C SER A 546 -8.24 8.17 -2.18
N GLN A 547 -6.94 8.26 -1.87
CA GLN A 547 -5.94 7.26 -2.23
C GLN A 547 -5.70 6.23 -1.11
N ILE A 548 -6.38 6.39 0.02
CA ILE A 548 -6.18 5.60 1.22
C ILE A 548 -7.45 4.80 1.45
N GLU A 549 -7.32 3.48 1.58
CA GLU A 549 -8.42 2.63 1.99
C GLU A 549 -8.90 3.05 3.38
N VAL A 550 -10.21 3.14 3.60
CA VAL A 550 -10.77 3.55 4.88
C VAL A 550 -10.29 2.67 6.05
N GLY A 551 -10.00 1.40 5.76
CA GLY A 551 -9.41 0.46 6.71
C GLY A 551 -8.03 0.89 7.20
N ASP A 552 -7.23 1.60 6.42
CA ASP A 552 -5.85 1.95 6.78
C ASP A 552 -5.77 2.92 7.95
N TYR A 553 -6.87 3.60 8.29
CA TYR A 553 -6.93 4.49 9.44
C TYR A 553 -7.12 3.76 10.78
N VAL A 554 -7.47 2.47 10.82
CA VAL A 554 -7.81 1.80 12.09
C VAL A 554 -6.65 1.77 13.09
N SER A 555 -5.42 1.55 12.64
CA SER A 555 -4.24 1.62 13.52
C SER A 555 -3.97 3.04 14.02
N THR A 556 -4.45 4.05 13.30
CA THR A 556 -4.36 5.46 13.65
C THR A 556 -5.46 5.87 14.64
N PHE A 557 -6.70 5.38 14.45
CA PHE A 557 -7.83 5.58 15.36
C PHE A 557 -7.66 4.95 16.74
N ALA A 558 -6.71 4.01 16.88
CA ALA A 558 -6.28 3.47 18.17
C ALA A 558 -5.53 4.47 19.06
N LYS A 559 -5.11 5.62 18.50
CA LYS A 559 -4.38 6.67 19.22
C LYS A 559 -5.35 7.72 19.78
N SER A 560 -4.86 8.59 20.66
CA SER A 560 -5.64 9.65 21.33
C SER A 560 -6.04 10.81 20.41
N LEU A 561 -6.74 10.51 19.31
CA LEU A 561 -7.24 11.47 18.31
C LEU A 561 -8.59 12.05 18.72
N VAL A 562 -8.71 13.37 18.63
CA VAL A 562 -9.93 14.13 18.92
C VAL A 562 -10.66 14.52 17.63
N CYS A 563 -9.92 14.86 16.57
CA CYS A 563 -10.52 15.33 15.32
C CYS A 563 -9.74 14.87 14.08
N VAL A 564 -10.45 14.56 12.99
CA VAL A 564 -9.86 14.18 11.69
C VAL A 564 -10.50 14.97 10.56
N LYS A 565 -9.66 15.58 9.72
CA LYS A 565 -10.05 16.36 8.55
C LYS A 565 -9.52 15.68 7.30
N PHE A 566 -10.41 15.14 6.47
CA PHE A 566 -10.05 14.48 5.22
C PHE A 566 -10.17 15.45 4.05
N VAL A 567 -9.12 15.58 3.25
CA VAL A 567 -9.06 16.47 2.10
C VAL A 567 -8.61 15.64 0.90
N SER A 568 -9.33 15.70 -0.22
CA SER A 568 -8.89 14.99 -1.43
C SER A 568 -9.55 15.47 -2.72
N LEU A 569 -8.99 15.03 -3.84
CA LEU A 569 -9.65 14.99 -5.14
C LEU A 569 -10.58 13.78 -5.19
N VAL A 570 -11.87 13.99 -5.45
CA VAL A 570 -12.86 12.91 -5.66
C VAL A 570 -13.77 13.29 -6.81
N MET A 571 -14.15 12.30 -7.62
CA MET A 571 -15.09 12.43 -8.73
C MET A 571 -16.52 12.21 -8.24
N THR A 572 -17.51 12.80 -8.92
CA THR A 572 -18.91 12.67 -8.51
C THR A 572 -19.46 11.25 -8.68
N ASN A 573 -18.87 10.41 -9.52
CA ASN A 573 -19.22 8.99 -9.66
C ASN A 573 -17.95 8.13 -9.85
N ASN A 574 -17.64 7.24 -8.89
CA ASN A 574 -16.58 6.23 -9.03
C ASN A 574 -17.22 4.86 -9.27
N GLU A 575 -17.11 4.33 -10.49
CA GLU A 575 -17.55 2.98 -10.86
C GLU A 575 -16.42 1.93 -10.89
N GLU A 576 -15.14 2.27 -10.67
CA GLU A 576 -14.05 1.35 -11.08
C GLU A 576 -13.12 0.80 -10.00
N ILE A 577 -13.38 1.02 -8.71
CA ILE A 577 -12.68 0.24 -7.68
C ILE A 577 -13.68 -0.56 -6.86
N GLU A 578 -14.13 -1.69 -7.43
CA GLU A 578 -14.99 -2.67 -6.75
C GLU A 578 -14.39 -3.19 -5.41
N SER A 579 -13.09 -2.98 -5.13
CA SER A 579 -12.44 -3.53 -3.92
C SER A 579 -12.07 -2.51 -2.82
N LEU A 580 -11.48 -1.35 -3.13
CA LEU A 580 -10.96 -0.42 -2.12
C LEU A 580 -11.92 0.76 -1.89
N GLN A 581 -12.61 0.74 -0.75
CA GLN A 581 -13.47 1.83 -0.29
C GLN A 581 -12.60 2.86 0.46
N SER A 582 -12.57 4.13 0.03
CA SER A 582 -11.98 5.22 0.81
C SER A 582 -13.02 5.86 1.73
N ILE A 583 -12.61 6.84 2.54
CA ILE A 583 -13.53 7.57 3.42
C ILE A 583 -14.62 8.34 2.65
N PHE A 584 -14.36 8.71 1.40
CA PHE A 584 -15.31 9.47 0.57
C PHE A 584 -16.43 8.60 -0.02
N GLU A 585 -16.27 7.28 -0.01
CA GLU A 585 -17.31 6.33 -0.40
C GLU A 585 -18.18 5.88 0.78
N VAL A 586 -17.96 6.40 2.01
CA VAL A 586 -18.83 6.15 3.16
C VAL A 586 -20.08 7.03 3.07
N SER A 587 -21.25 6.43 2.83
CA SER A 587 -22.49 7.12 2.43
C SER A 587 -22.89 8.29 3.34
N HIS A 588 -23.03 8.06 4.64
CA HIS A 588 -23.47 9.08 5.60
C HIS A 588 -22.46 10.20 5.84
N LEU A 589 -21.19 9.99 5.47
CA LEU A 589 -20.15 11.02 5.51
C LEU A 589 -20.06 11.77 4.18
N ARG A 590 -20.25 11.08 3.06
CA ARG A 590 -20.27 11.66 1.71
C ARG A 590 -21.32 12.75 1.58
N GLU A 591 -22.51 12.54 2.15
CA GLU A 591 -23.60 13.53 2.20
C GLU A 591 -23.24 14.84 2.91
N LYS A 592 -22.20 14.83 3.76
CA LYS A 592 -21.73 15.98 4.55
C LYS A 592 -20.43 16.59 3.99
N THR A 593 -20.10 16.29 2.74
CA THR A 593 -18.86 16.74 2.10
C THR A 593 -18.91 18.22 1.75
N TYR A 594 -17.87 18.96 2.12
CA TYR A 594 -17.65 20.34 1.70
C TYR A 594 -16.93 20.36 0.35
N LEU A 595 -17.58 20.92 -0.69
CA LEU A 595 -17.00 21.05 -2.02
C LEU A 595 -16.25 22.39 -2.16
N LEU A 596 -14.99 22.35 -2.58
CA LEU A 596 -14.30 23.54 -3.09
C LEU A 596 -14.69 23.72 -4.56
N ASP A 597 -15.38 24.81 -4.85
CA ASP A 597 -16.12 24.94 -6.12
C ASP A 597 -15.41 25.79 -7.18
N THR A 598 -14.28 26.42 -6.87
CA THR A 598 -13.61 27.36 -7.79
C THR A 598 -12.16 26.94 -8.07
N GLN A 599 -11.81 26.70 -9.34
CA GLN A 599 -10.47 26.34 -9.79
C GLN A 599 -9.68 27.54 -10.31
N TYR A 600 -8.38 27.59 -9.98
CA TYR A 600 -7.46 28.67 -10.32
C TYR A 600 -6.32 28.24 -11.23
N ARG A 601 -6.34 26.99 -11.72
CA ARG A 601 -5.22 26.37 -12.42
C ARG A 601 -5.41 26.44 -13.93
N MET A 602 -6.50 25.87 -14.44
CA MET A 602 -6.71 25.66 -15.86
C MET A 602 -7.35 26.91 -16.48
N PRO A 603 -7.03 27.22 -17.75
CA PRO A 603 -7.80 28.17 -18.54
C PRO A 603 -9.29 27.80 -18.58
N PRO A 604 -10.21 28.79 -18.59
CA PRO A 604 -11.65 28.54 -18.52
C PRO A 604 -12.17 27.56 -19.57
N GLN A 605 -11.68 27.66 -20.81
CA GLN A 605 -12.04 26.75 -21.91
C GLN A 605 -11.93 25.26 -21.51
N ALA A 606 -10.78 24.86 -20.95
CA ALA A 606 -10.55 23.49 -20.52
C ALA A 606 -11.19 23.20 -19.15
N GLY A 607 -11.19 24.17 -18.24
CA GLY A 607 -11.77 24.04 -16.91
C GLY A 607 -13.27 23.77 -16.94
N ASP A 608 -13.99 24.48 -17.80
CA ASP A 608 -15.44 24.38 -17.95
C ASP A 608 -15.83 23.06 -18.63
N PHE A 609 -15.05 22.60 -19.62
CA PHE A 609 -15.20 21.25 -20.17
C PHE A 609 -15.03 20.17 -19.09
N ILE A 610 -13.96 20.22 -18.30
CA ILE A 610 -13.71 19.25 -17.23
C ILE A 610 -14.83 19.30 -16.18
N SER A 611 -15.32 20.49 -15.86
CA SER A 611 -16.44 20.67 -14.95
C SER A 611 -17.69 19.95 -15.44
N ALA A 612 -18.07 20.15 -16.71
CA ALA A 612 -19.22 19.50 -17.32
C ALA A 612 -19.03 17.98 -17.45
N ALA A 613 -17.82 17.53 -17.84
CA ALA A 613 -17.56 16.14 -18.19
C ALA A 613 -17.31 15.21 -16.99
N VAL A 614 -16.96 15.78 -15.81
CA VAL A 614 -16.47 15.04 -14.64
C VAL A 614 -17.12 15.46 -13.32
N TYR A 615 -17.56 16.71 -13.18
CA TYR A 615 -18.00 17.29 -11.90
C TYR A 615 -19.40 17.88 -11.95
N ASP A 616 -20.23 17.45 -12.90
CA ASP A 616 -21.65 17.84 -13.02
C ASP A 616 -21.87 19.37 -13.01
N ASN A 617 -20.94 20.13 -13.62
CA ASN A 617 -20.92 21.60 -13.63
C ASN A 617 -20.77 22.28 -12.26
N LEU A 618 -20.40 21.54 -11.21
CA LEU A 618 -20.17 22.09 -9.87
C LEU A 618 -18.83 22.80 -9.72
N LEU A 619 -17.89 22.61 -10.65
CA LEU A 619 -16.59 23.27 -10.67
C LEU A 619 -16.62 24.54 -11.55
N LYS A 620 -16.22 25.67 -10.98
CA LYS A 620 -16.20 26.97 -11.66
C LYS A 620 -14.77 27.36 -12.00
N SER A 621 -14.55 27.86 -13.20
CA SER A 621 -13.28 28.49 -13.55
C SER A 621 -13.15 29.87 -12.92
N ASN A 622 -11.96 30.21 -12.43
CA ASN A 622 -11.68 31.55 -11.93
C ASN A 622 -11.89 32.56 -13.08
N PRO A 623 -12.82 33.52 -12.95
CA PRO A 623 -13.08 34.50 -14.01
C PRO A 623 -11.88 35.42 -14.25
N LEU A 624 -10.97 35.54 -13.28
CA LEU A 624 -9.74 36.33 -13.38
C LEU A 624 -8.53 35.50 -13.87
N HIS A 625 -8.76 34.36 -14.51
CA HIS A 625 -7.66 33.57 -15.05
C HIS A 625 -6.90 34.38 -16.12
N PRO A 626 -5.55 34.37 -16.14
CA PRO A 626 -4.76 35.18 -17.09
C PRO A 626 -4.99 34.88 -18.57
N ILE A 627 -5.50 33.68 -18.87
CA ILE A 627 -5.86 33.24 -20.22
C ILE A 627 -7.38 33.23 -20.31
N SER A 628 -7.90 33.99 -21.28
CA SER A 628 -9.34 34.11 -21.56
C SER A 628 -9.94 32.79 -22.07
N GLY A 629 -11.26 32.62 -21.91
CA GLY A 629 -11.97 31.43 -22.37
C GLY A 629 -11.94 31.22 -23.89
N ASP A 630 -11.75 32.30 -24.66
CA ASP A 630 -11.73 32.24 -26.13
C ASP A 630 -10.34 31.85 -26.68
N THR A 631 -9.32 31.80 -25.83
CA THR A 631 -7.96 31.42 -26.24
C THR A 631 -7.80 29.90 -26.21
N SER A 632 -7.47 29.30 -27.36
CA SER A 632 -7.19 27.88 -27.44
C SER A 632 -6.04 27.46 -26.51
N SER A 633 -6.40 26.70 -25.48
CA SER A 633 -5.51 26.25 -24.41
C SER A 633 -5.08 24.78 -24.54
N CYS A 634 -5.68 24.07 -25.49
CA CYS A 634 -5.41 22.68 -25.80
C CYS A 634 -5.10 22.53 -27.30
N ALA A 635 -4.00 21.87 -27.63
CA ALA A 635 -3.63 21.54 -28.99
C ALA A 635 -3.42 20.04 -29.14
N PHE A 636 -3.98 19.45 -30.20
CA PHE A 636 -3.83 18.04 -30.54
C PHE A 636 -2.88 17.91 -31.72
N ILE A 637 -1.94 16.98 -31.65
CA ILE A 637 -0.94 16.82 -32.69
C ILE A 637 -1.07 15.41 -33.23
N HIS A 638 -1.49 15.34 -34.50
CA HIS A 638 -1.59 14.07 -35.21
C HIS A 638 -0.19 13.56 -35.52
N VAL A 639 0.06 12.29 -35.20
CA VAL A 639 1.25 11.57 -35.66
C VAL A 639 0.86 10.18 -36.14
N ASP A 640 1.35 9.81 -37.34
CA ASP A 640 1.18 8.48 -37.90
C ASP A 640 2.21 7.51 -37.28
N GLY A 641 1.97 7.20 -36.01
CA GLY A 641 2.74 6.24 -35.22
C GLY A 641 2.03 4.91 -35.04
N ARG A 642 2.77 3.89 -34.63
CA ARG A 642 2.20 2.61 -34.18
C ARG A 642 2.66 2.29 -32.77
N GLU A 643 1.73 1.86 -31.93
CA GLU A 643 2.07 1.33 -30.61
C GLU A 643 2.90 0.04 -30.75
N SER A 644 3.90 -0.12 -29.89
CA SER A 644 4.65 -1.36 -29.74
C SER A 644 4.65 -1.79 -28.27
N PHE A 645 4.67 -3.10 -28.04
CA PHE A 645 4.71 -3.66 -26.68
C PHE A 645 6.17 -4.01 -26.33
N SER A 646 6.68 -3.41 -25.27
CA SER A 646 8.05 -3.57 -24.79
C SER A 646 8.08 -3.56 -23.27
N ASN A 647 8.83 -4.48 -22.65
CA ASN A 647 9.00 -4.55 -21.18
C ASN A 647 7.69 -4.54 -20.38
N LYS A 648 6.69 -5.32 -20.81
CA LYS A 648 5.34 -5.41 -20.19
C LYS A 648 4.53 -4.11 -20.23
N SER A 649 4.89 -3.14 -21.06
CA SER A 649 4.15 -1.88 -21.26
C SER A 649 4.16 -1.46 -22.73
N PHE A 650 3.47 -0.36 -23.05
CA PHE A 650 3.40 0.15 -24.42
C PHE A 650 4.32 1.36 -24.61
N GLN A 651 4.81 1.53 -25.83
CA GLN A 651 5.57 2.70 -26.28
C GLN A 651 5.25 3.04 -27.74
N ASN A 652 5.55 4.26 -28.16
CA ASN A 652 5.34 4.75 -29.52
C ASN A 652 6.48 5.70 -29.90
N ASP A 653 7.37 5.23 -30.78
CA ASP A 653 8.57 5.96 -31.19
C ASP A 653 8.25 7.23 -31.98
N ALA A 654 7.17 7.25 -32.77
CA ALA A 654 6.78 8.43 -33.54
C ALA A 654 6.26 9.54 -32.61
N GLU A 655 5.40 9.19 -31.65
CA GLU A 655 4.98 10.14 -30.61
C GLU A 655 6.18 10.66 -29.81
N MET A 656 7.11 9.78 -29.43
CA MET A 656 8.30 10.18 -28.67
C MET A 656 9.14 11.23 -29.41
N LYS A 657 9.41 11.03 -30.70
CA LYS A 657 10.19 12.00 -31.50
C LYS A 657 9.55 13.39 -31.49
N LEU A 658 8.23 13.45 -31.65
CA LEU A 658 7.49 14.71 -31.66
C LEU A 658 7.43 15.37 -30.28
N VAL A 659 7.28 14.56 -29.22
CA VAL A 659 7.37 15.03 -27.84
C VAL A 659 8.73 15.68 -27.55
N LEU A 660 9.85 15.07 -27.98
CA LEU A 660 11.18 15.65 -27.82
C LEU A 660 11.33 16.97 -28.57
N LYS A 661 10.78 17.05 -29.78
CA LYS A 661 10.81 18.28 -30.56
C LYS A 661 10.07 19.42 -29.86
N LEU A 662 8.86 19.16 -29.34
CA LEU A 662 8.09 20.12 -28.56
C LEU A 662 8.83 20.54 -27.29
N ALA A 663 9.38 19.56 -26.56
CA ALA A 663 10.14 19.81 -25.34
C ALA A 663 11.35 20.71 -25.59
N SER A 664 12.12 20.43 -26.65
CA SER A 664 13.26 21.23 -27.09
C SER A 664 12.86 22.66 -27.42
N GLN A 665 11.75 22.88 -28.14
CA GLN A 665 11.27 24.23 -28.45
C GLN A 665 10.81 25.02 -27.21
N LEU A 666 10.15 24.35 -26.26
CA LEU A 666 9.77 24.99 -25.00
C LEU A 666 11.00 25.34 -24.17
N GLU A 667 12.03 24.49 -24.18
CA GLU A 667 13.31 24.71 -23.50
C GLU A 667 14.10 25.88 -24.10
N GLU A 668 14.18 25.96 -25.44
CA GLU A 668 14.76 27.10 -26.17
C GLU A 668 14.05 28.42 -25.84
N LYS A 669 12.72 28.38 -25.74
CA LYS A 669 11.88 29.52 -25.30
C LYS A 669 11.95 29.78 -23.79
N ARG A 670 12.68 28.97 -23.02
CA ARG A 670 12.79 29.01 -21.55
C ARG A 670 11.43 28.95 -20.84
N LEU A 671 10.50 28.20 -21.41
CA LEU A 671 9.18 27.97 -20.82
C LEU A 671 9.22 26.76 -19.90
N SER A 672 8.52 26.87 -18.77
CA SER A 672 8.41 25.75 -17.81
C SER A 672 7.46 24.69 -18.36
N TYR A 673 7.93 23.45 -18.43
CA TYR A 673 7.17 22.35 -19.03
C TYR A 673 7.44 21.02 -18.34
N ARG A 674 6.46 20.12 -18.43
CA ARG A 674 6.57 18.70 -18.07
C ARG A 674 5.87 17.80 -19.09
N ILE A 675 6.35 16.57 -19.19
CA ILE A 675 5.86 15.53 -20.08
C ILE A 675 5.14 14.46 -19.25
N VAL A 676 3.94 14.07 -19.68
CA VAL A 676 3.12 13.05 -19.03
C VAL A 676 2.77 11.96 -20.03
N THR A 677 2.93 10.70 -19.66
CA THR A 677 2.49 9.58 -20.50
C THR A 677 1.86 8.46 -19.66
N PRO A 678 0.84 7.73 -20.15
CA PRO A 678 0.22 6.67 -19.37
C PRO A 678 1.11 5.43 -19.12
N TYR A 679 2.14 5.22 -19.95
CA TYR A 679 2.88 3.97 -19.99
C TYR A 679 4.34 4.13 -19.56
N GLU A 680 4.80 3.22 -18.71
CA GLU A 680 6.14 3.26 -18.13
C GLU A 680 7.23 3.05 -19.19
N SER A 681 7.01 2.20 -20.21
CA SER A 681 7.97 2.03 -21.31
C SER A 681 8.12 3.32 -22.13
N GLN A 682 7.02 4.04 -22.39
CA GLN A 682 7.08 5.35 -23.06
C GLN A 682 7.83 6.39 -22.23
N ARG A 683 7.55 6.48 -20.92
CA ARG A 683 8.24 7.41 -20.01
C ARG A 683 9.75 7.18 -20.06
N ASN A 684 10.17 5.93 -19.94
CA ASN A 684 11.58 5.55 -19.99
C ASN A 684 12.20 5.87 -21.35
N LEU A 685 11.51 5.58 -22.45
CA LEU A 685 12.00 5.86 -23.79
C LEU A 685 12.25 7.36 -23.99
N ILE A 686 11.29 8.20 -23.59
CA ILE A 686 11.42 9.67 -23.67
C ILE A 686 12.61 10.13 -22.82
N GLU A 687 12.71 9.71 -21.56
CA GLU A 687 13.77 10.12 -20.64
C GLU A 687 15.18 9.73 -21.15
N THR A 688 15.35 8.49 -21.62
CA THR A 688 16.61 8.04 -22.24
C THR A 688 16.95 8.87 -23.47
N LYS A 689 15.97 9.18 -24.32
CA LYS A 689 16.23 9.98 -25.52
C LYS A 689 16.50 11.46 -25.19
N MET A 690 15.93 12.02 -24.13
CA MET A 690 16.30 13.35 -23.64
C MET A 690 17.78 13.39 -23.21
N GLN A 691 18.23 12.36 -22.47
CA GLN A 691 19.64 12.23 -22.06
C GLN A 691 20.59 12.14 -23.26
N GLU A 692 20.26 11.30 -24.25
CA GLU A 692 21.06 11.15 -25.48
C GLU A 692 21.16 12.44 -26.29
N ASN A 693 20.15 13.32 -26.21
CA ASN A 693 20.12 14.62 -26.89
C ASN A 693 20.62 15.77 -26.00
N GLU A 694 21.27 15.47 -24.87
CA GLU A 694 21.81 16.47 -23.93
C GLU A 694 20.77 17.49 -23.41
N MET A 695 19.49 17.10 -23.37
CA MET A 695 18.40 17.93 -22.85
C MET A 695 18.30 17.82 -21.33
N GLN A 696 17.69 18.82 -20.68
CA GLN A 696 17.31 18.68 -19.27
C GLN A 696 16.26 17.57 -19.14
N TRP A 697 16.60 16.45 -18.49
CA TRP A 697 15.73 15.28 -18.39
C TRP A 697 15.22 15.06 -16.96
N GLU A 698 15.97 15.53 -15.95
CA GLU A 698 15.61 15.43 -14.55
C GLU A 698 14.31 16.21 -14.25
N ASP A 699 13.37 15.57 -13.53
CA ASP A 699 12.07 16.15 -13.17
C ASP A 699 11.21 16.60 -14.38
N LYS A 700 11.42 16.03 -15.57
CA LYS A 700 10.66 16.38 -16.79
C LYS A 700 9.60 15.39 -17.23
N CYS A 701 9.87 14.08 -17.20
CA CYS A 701 8.96 13.07 -17.76
C CYS A 701 8.39 12.12 -16.70
N PHE A 702 7.07 12.02 -16.63
CA PHE A 702 6.35 11.26 -15.61
C PHE A 702 5.30 10.32 -16.19
N ASN A 703 5.02 9.24 -15.47
CA ASN A 703 3.77 8.52 -15.69
C ASN A 703 2.65 9.22 -14.91
N VAL A 704 1.39 9.00 -15.30
CA VAL A 704 0.24 9.71 -14.71
C VAL A 704 0.14 9.48 -13.18
N ASP A 705 0.42 8.27 -12.71
CA ASP A 705 0.32 7.92 -11.29
C ASP A 705 1.40 8.63 -10.46
N SER A 706 2.63 8.78 -10.97
CA SER A 706 3.71 9.51 -10.30
C SER A 706 3.60 11.04 -10.44
N PHE A 707 2.77 11.52 -11.36
CA PHE A 707 2.56 12.95 -11.60
C PHE A 707 1.48 13.58 -10.70
N GLN A 708 0.83 12.81 -9.84
CA GLN A 708 -0.21 13.35 -8.98
C GLN A 708 0.35 14.36 -7.96
N GLY A 709 -0.29 15.53 -7.88
CA GLY A 709 0.15 16.64 -7.02
C GLY A 709 1.15 17.59 -7.68
N ASN A 710 1.68 17.24 -8.86
CA ASN A 710 2.51 18.13 -9.69
C ASN A 710 1.64 18.94 -10.67
N GLU A 711 2.16 20.07 -11.12
CA GLU A 711 1.56 20.92 -12.16
C GLU A 711 2.66 21.74 -12.83
N ASP A 712 2.43 22.17 -14.07
CA ASP A 712 3.35 23.07 -14.78
C ASP A 712 2.58 24.00 -15.72
N ASP A 713 3.24 25.03 -16.22
CA ASP A 713 2.66 25.99 -17.15
C ASP A 713 2.30 25.31 -18.48
N TYR A 714 3.23 24.52 -19.01
CA TYR A 714 3.03 23.76 -20.24
C TYR A 714 3.10 22.25 -19.96
N ILE A 715 2.10 21.50 -20.44
CA ILE A 715 2.08 20.04 -20.32
C ILE A 715 2.06 19.42 -21.72
N ILE A 716 2.98 18.48 -21.96
CA ILE A 716 3.00 17.64 -23.16
C ILE A 716 2.52 16.24 -22.78
N ILE A 717 1.54 15.70 -23.49
CA ILE A 717 0.99 14.37 -23.27
C ILE A 717 1.27 13.48 -24.48
N SER A 718 1.83 12.30 -24.26
CA SER A 718 1.89 11.21 -25.26
C SER A 718 0.92 10.11 -24.86
N LEU A 719 -0.11 9.87 -25.69
CA LEU A 719 -1.16 8.88 -25.40
C LEU A 719 -0.74 7.44 -25.71
N VAL A 720 0.24 7.25 -26.58
CA VAL A 720 0.87 6.00 -27.01
C VAL A 720 -0.04 5.09 -27.84
N ARG A 721 -1.27 4.87 -27.38
CA ARG A 721 -2.18 3.88 -27.96
C ARG A 721 -2.72 4.33 -29.31
N THR A 722 -2.85 3.37 -30.21
CA THR A 722 -3.35 3.55 -31.58
C THR A 722 -4.51 2.62 -31.92
N SER A 723 -4.87 1.68 -31.04
CA SER A 723 -5.89 0.66 -31.30
C SER A 723 -6.96 0.57 -30.19
N GLU A 724 -6.55 0.30 -28.95
CA GLU A 724 -7.44 0.13 -27.81
C GLU A 724 -7.27 1.25 -26.78
N LEU A 725 -8.34 1.55 -26.03
CA LEU A 725 -8.32 2.56 -24.99
C LEU A 725 -7.25 2.32 -23.92
N GLY A 726 -7.03 1.07 -23.53
CA GLY A 726 -6.12 0.71 -22.44
C GLY A 726 -6.34 1.60 -21.21
N PHE A 727 -5.31 2.36 -20.86
CA PHE A 727 -5.33 3.33 -19.76
C PHE A 727 -6.45 4.37 -19.82
N LEU A 728 -6.86 4.80 -21.03
CA LEU A 728 -7.87 5.86 -21.23
C LEU A 728 -9.29 5.44 -20.82
N LYS A 729 -9.52 4.15 -20.51
CA LYS A 729 -10.77 3.68 -19.90
C LYS A 729 -11.02 4.35 -18.54
N SER A 730 -9.95 4.57 -17.77
CA SER A 730 -10.08 5.13 -16.42
C SER A 730 -10.34 6.63 -16.48
N LEU A 731 -11.56 7.03 -16.14
CA LEU A 731 -11.96 8.43 -16.03
C LEU A 731 -11.06 9.17 -15.01
N ARG A 732 -10.83 8.55 -13.84
CA ARG A 732 -9.99 9.10 -12.75
C ARG A 732 -8.62 9.51 -13.23
N ARG A 733 -7.91 8.56 -13.84
CA ARG A 733 -6.54 8.77 -14.29
C ARG A 733 -6.47 9.76 -15.46
N THR A 734 -7.42 9.70 -16.37
CA THR A 734 -7.48 10.63 -17.50
C THR A 734 -7.77 12.06 -17.05
N ASN A 735 -8.68 12.27 -16.09
CA ASN A 735 -8.92 13.58 -15.49
C ASN A 735 -7.69 14.09 -14.73
N VAL A 736 -6.96 13.21 -14.01
CA VAL A 736 -5.68 13.58 -13.40
C VAL A 736 -4.70 14.07 -14.47
N MET A 737 -4.57 13.37 -15.58
CA MET A 737 -3.67 13.73 -16.69
C MET A 737 -4.04 15.08 -17.32
N LEU A 738 -5.33 15.31 -17.63
CA LEU A 738 -5.79 16.52 -18.33
C LEU A 738 -5.84 17.79 -17.48
N THR A 739 -5.67 17.68 -16.15
CA THR A 739 -5.89 18.81 -15.22
C THR A 739 -4.61 19.34 -14.60
N ARG A 740 -3.47 19.23 -15.29
CA ARG A 740 -2.14 19.51 -14.72
C ARG A 740 -1.44 20.73 -15.29
N PHE A 741 -2.03 21.39 -16.28
CA PHE A 741 -1.45 22.54 -16.96
C PHE A 741 -2.06 23.85 -16.45
N ARG A 742 -1.26 24.93 -16.47
CA ARG A 742 -1.73 26.29 -16.14
C ARG A 742 -1.91 27.19 -17.35
N ARG A 743 -1.17 26.94 -18.43
CA ARG A 743 -1.19 27.78 -19.63
C ARG A 743 -1.68 27.04 -20.86
N LYS A 744 -0.93 26.02 -21.32
CA LYS A 744 -1.26 25.28 -22.54
C LYS A 744 -0.93 23.80 -22.42
N MET A 745 -1.74 22.96 -23.05
CA MET A 745 -1.57 21.52 -23.11
C MET A 745 -1.44 21.04 -24.56
N TYR A 746 -0.41 20.24 -24.83
CA TYR A 746 -0.21 19.57 -26.11
C TYR A 746 -0.48 18.08 -25.95
N ILE A 747 -1.33 17.50 -26.79
CA ILE A 747 -1.66 16.07 -26.76
C ILE A 747 -1.23 15.45 -28.08
N VAL A 748 -0.19 14.64 -28.05
CA VAL A 748 0.34 13.90 -29.19
C VAL A 748 -0.36 12.55 -29.26
N THR A 749 -1.02 12.26 -30.39
CA THR A 749 -1.77 11.02 -30.60
C THR A 749 -2.09 10.76 -32.07
N LEU A 750 -2.58 9.55 -32.38
CA LEU A 750 -3.17 9.24 -33.67
C LEU A 750 -4.63 9.75 -33.74
N LYS A 751 -4.89 10.68 -34.69
CA LYS A 751 -6.21 11.33 -34.89
C LYS A 751 -7.33 10.33 -35.12
N GLU A 752 -7.07 9.30 -35.92
CA GLU A 752 -8.03 8.25 -36.27
C GLU A 752 -8.40 7.41 -35.05
N PHE A 753 -7.44 7.13 -34.18
CA PHE A 753 -7.66 6.39 -32.94
C PHE A 753 -8.57 7.18 -32.01
N ILE A 754 -8.23 8.43 -31.72
CA ILE A 754 -8.95 9.22 -30.71
C ILE A 754 -10.37 9.57 -31.15
N LYS A 755 -10.61 9.72 -32.46
CA LYS A 755 -11.95 9.95 -33.03
C LYS A 755 -12.80 8.70 -33.20
N LYS A 756 -12.21 7.50 -33.10
CA LYS A 756 -12.94 6.22 -33.24
C LYS A 756 -12.94 5.47 -31.91
N ALA A 757 -11.96 4.58 -31.72
CA ALA A 757 -11.87 3.77 -30.51
C ALA A 757 -11.75 4.61 -29.23
N GLY A 758 -11.17 5.81 -29.34
CA GLY A 758 -11.02 6.79 -28.28
C GLY A 758 -12.21 7.73 -28.04
N ALA A 759 -13.23 7.72 -28.90
CA ALA A 759 -14.20 8.83 -28.95
C ALA A 759 -14.97 9.02 -27.62
N SER A 760 -15.36 7.92 -26.98
CA SER A 760 -16.12 7.94 -25.73
C SER A 760 -15.29 8.26 -24.49
N CYS A 761 -13.95 8.19 -24.57
CA CYS A 761 -13.11 8.50 -23.42
C CYS A 761 -13.04 10.02 -23.17
N LEU A 762 -12.56 10.43 -21.99
CA LEU A 762 -12.51 11.85 -21.63
C LEU A 762 -11.65 12.68 -22.60
N VAL A 763 -10.57 12.11 -23.15
CA VAL A 763 -9.75 12.80 -24.17
C VAL A 763 -10.50 12.94 -25.50
N GLY A 764 -11.23 11.90 -25.93
CA GLY A 764 -12.05 11.95 -27.15
C GLY A 764 -13.14 13.03 -27.07
N ARG A 765 -13.84 13.10 -25.93
CA ARG A 765 -14.81 14.17 -25.65
C ARG A 765 -14.17 15.56 -25.64
N LEU A 766 -12.92 15.69 -25.17
CA LEU A 766 -12.18 16.95 -25.21
C LEU A 766 -11.84 17.35 -26.65
N VAL A 767 -11.43 16.40 -27.50
CA VAL A 767 -11.19 16.63 -28.94
C VAL A 767 -12.46 17.15 -29.61
N GLU A 768 -13.61 16.53 -29.34
CA GLU A 768 -14.90 16.97 -29.90
C GLU A 768 -15.27 18.38 -29.42
N HIS A 769 -15.06 18.67 -28.13
CA HIS A 769 -15.33 19.99 -27.55
C HIS A 769 -14.44 21.11 -28.13
N MET A 770 -13.17 20.80 -28.42
CA MET A 770 -12.17 21.77 -28.89
C MET A 770 -12.17 21.99 -30.41
N GLY A 771 -12.90 21.18 -31.18
CA GLY A 771 -13.04 21.36 -32.62
C GLY A 771 -11.82 20.91 -33.46
N GLU A 772 -11.93 21.07 -34.77
CA GLU A 772 -10.85 20.72 -35.72
C GLU A 772 -9.69 21.71 -35.70
N GLU A 773 -9.97 22.96 -35.36
CA GLU A 773 -9.02 24.08 -35.26
C GLU A 773 -7.96 23.86 -34.17
N ALA A 774 -8.22 22.97 -33.21
CA ALA A 774 -7.25 22.59 -32.19
C ALA A 774 -6.20 21.59 -32.70
N TRP A 775 -6.36 21.04 -33.91
CA TRP A 775 -5.38 20.11 -34.49
C TRP A 775 -4.23 20.84 -35.18
N LEU A 776 -3.01 20.51 -34.75
CA LEU A 776 -1.77 20.92 -35.40
C LEU A 776 -1.21 19.75 -36.23
N THR A 777 -0.56 20.10 -37.33
CA THR A 777 0.21 19.15 -38.14
C THR A 777 1.64 19.00 -37.60
N GLU A 778 2.32 17.91 -37.96
CA GLU A 778 3.74 17.74 -37.66
C GLU A 778 4.58 18.92 -38.18
N LYS A 779 4.23 19.46 -39.36
CA LYS A 779 4.88 20.65 -39.93
C LYS A 779 4.71 21.91 -39.08
N ASP A 780 3.56 22.09 -38.45
CA ASP A 780 3.33 23.24 -37.55
C ASP A 780 4.29 23.17 -36.35
N VAL A 781 4.50 21.97 -35.83
CA VAL A 781 5.48 21.72 -34.77
C VAL A 781 6.90 21.94 -35.29
N GLU A 782 7.25 21.43 -36.47
CA GLU A 782 8.59 21.64 -37.06
C GLU A 782 8.94 23.12 -37.24
N LEU A 783 7.97 23.93 -37.65
CA LEU A 783 8.11 25.37 -37.84
C LEU A 783 8.06 26.18 -36.54
N GLY A 784 7.77 25.54 -35.40
CA GLY A 784 7.68 26.18 -34.09
C GLY A 784 6.42 27.03 -33.90
N ASN A 785 5.39 26.80 -34.72
CA ASN A 785 4.05 27.40 -34.64
C ASN A 785 3.24 26.77 -33.49
N ILE A 786 3.84 26.72 -32.31
CA ILE A 786 3.31 26.09 -31.09
C ILE A 786 2.87 27.12 -30.06
#